data_AF-A0A918PKB0-F1
#
_entry.id   AF-A0A918PKB0-F1
#
_cell.length_a   1.000
_cell.length_b   1.000
_cell.length_c   1.000
_cell.angle_alpha   90.00
_cell.angle_beta   90.00
_cell.angle_gamma   90.00
#
_symmetry.space_group_name_H-M   'P 1'
#
loop_
_entity.id
_entity.type
_entity.pdbx_description
1 polymer ?
#
loop_
_entity_poly.entity_id
_entity_poly.type
_entity_poly.pdbx_seq_one_letter_code
_entity_poly.pdbx_strand_id
1 'polypeptide(L)'
;MKRNVAGALLGALLASCSGGRDEAGDGNWTLYGLDSAEQRFSHLEQITPETVGRLGLAWSMDLPAQARSLQGTPLAIDGVLYFSTSPSKVYAVEAATGKQLWEYDPQAGIQHPRVLRTSHQGSRGIGYYKGAILLASLDGRLISIDCKTGKPRWIVNTIEEADSRKVITGAPRVFAGKVIVGNSGADFGTRGYVTTYDAETGRKLWRFYTVPGDPAKGFEDKAQEMAAKTWTGEWWRWGGGGTVWNGITYDKELNRIYIGVGNSSNYNPAQRSPGGGDNLFLASIVALDADTGKYVWHYQENPREAWDWKATNEMILTQMDIGGEKRPVLMQAAINGFFYILDRRDGKLLSANKYAKATWADRIDLKTGRPVEIKNARYEDGPVTMYPSQLGAHNWQAMSYNPELGLAFIPILKQPGTYWTTPEKAKEAESFVLGVKHYEFALGSRFSLAKVEPDDGTGGLLAWDPKTGKARWTVKYKTGWNGGTLATATGLVFQGDAAGWFHAYEAGTGKELWKFDAHNGIIAPPITYLAGNRQYVTLLVGYGAAAPDDPGWRFGKHLPRVLTFVLDGKAKLPATPPPNPPLEIFDNPAFKIDPASAARGRDLWLRNCSICHRPGGGTANWPDLRESAMAHDYESLRKIVKDGALAQLGMPQFDELSDQDIHDINNAVYDYSRKALRGEKEDGTTRLF
;
A
#
# COMPACT_ATOMS: atom_id res chain seq x y z
N MET A 1 19.94 61.62 25.33
CA MET A 1 20.43 60.24 25.13
C MET A 1 19.32 59.42 24.50
N LYS A 2 19.64 58.74 23.40
CA LYS A 2 18.76 57.95 22.53
C LYS A 2 18.13 56.76 23.28
N ARG A 3 16.90 56.39 22.93
CA ARG A 3 16.54 55.02 22.51
C ARG A 3 15.13 54.97 21.94
N ASN A 4 15.06 55.04 20.61
CA ASN A 4 13.94 54.58 19.82
C ASN A 4 13.84 53.06 19.94
N VAL A 5 12.69 52.54 20.33
CA VAL A 5 12.32 51.13 20.12
C VAL A 5 11.28 51.13 19.01
N ALA A 6 11.75 50.90 17.79
CA ALA A 6 10.89 50.58 16.67
C ALA A 6 10.41 49.13 16.85
N GLY A 7 9.13 48.95 17.15
CA GLY A 7 8.48 47.65 17.11
C GLY A 7 8.36 47.18 15.66
N ALA A 8 9.16 46.18 15.28
CA ALA A 8 8.94 45.44 14.06
C ALA A 8 7.70 44.55 14.26
N LEU A 9 6.56 44.93 13.68
CA LEU A 9 5.46 44.00 13.45
C LEU A 9 5.94 42.96 12.43
N LEU A 10 6.36 41.79 12.91
CA LEU A 10 6.40 40.59 12.10
C LEU A 10 4.94 40.22 11.78
N GLY A 11 4.50 40.54 10.57
CA GLY A 11 3.24 40.03 10.04
C GLY A 11 3.34 38.51 9.93
N ALA A 12 2.68 37.80 10.84
CA ALA A 12 2.38 36.40 10.65
C ALA A 12 1.46 36.29 9.43
N LEU A 13 2.00 35.86 8.29
CA LEU A 13 1.18 35.36 7.19
C LEU A 13 0.42 34.15 7.71
N LEU A 14 -0.82 34.37 8.14
CA LEU A 14 -1.80 33.31 8.31
C LEU A 14 -1.98 32.64 6.95
N ALA A 15 -1.40 31.46 6.78
CA ALA A 15 -1.68 30.57 5.68
C ALA A 15 -3.20 30.37 5.58
N SER A 16 -3.82 31.02 4.60
CA SER A 16 -5.26 30.89 4.39
C SER A 16 -5.51 29.60 3.61
N CYS A 17 -6.01 28.55 4.30
CA CYS A 17 -6.90 27.56 3.67
C CYS A 17 -8.13 28.35 3.16
N SER A 18 -8.02 29.03 2.02
CA SER A 18 -9.13 29.71 1.33
C SER A 18 -9.73 28.70 0.36
N GLY A 19 -10.94 28.24 0.66
CA GLY A 19 -11.67 27.31 -0.20
C GLY A 19 -11.86 27.91 -1.59
N GLY A 20 -11.30 27.27 -2.61
CA GLY A 20 -11.43 27.71 -3.99
C GLY A 20 -10.45 27.11 -4.99
N ARG A 21 -9.45 26.33 -4.58
CA ARG A 21 -8.48 25.72 -5.50
C ARG A 21 -8.67 24.21 -5.57
N ASP A 22 -9.46 23.78 -6.54
CA ASP A 22 -9.75 22.37 -6.82
C ASP A 22 -8.72 21.72 -7.79
N GLU A 23 -7.65 22.43 -8.17
CA GLU A 23 -6.63 21.92 -9.11
C GLU A 23 -5.18 22.14 -8.64
N ALA A 24 -4.29 21.22 -9.04
CA ALA A 24 -2.84 21.41 -8.99
C ALA A 24 -2.42 22.49 -10.01
N GLY A 25 -1.53 23.40 -9.63
CA GLY A 25 -1.12 24.47 -10.56
C GLY A 25 -0.30 25.63 -10.00
N ASP A 26 -0.34 25.91 -8.69
CA ASP A 26 0.34 27.08 -8.10
C ASP A 26 1.46 26.69 -7.11
N GLY A 27 2.11 25.55 -7.34
CA GLY A 27 3.08 24.97 -6.40
C GLY A 27 2.47 24.21 -5.23
N ASN A 28 1.15 23.97 -5.22
CA ASN A 28 0.51 23.04 -4.28
C ASN A 28 0.48 21.61 -4.84
N TRP A 29 0.41 20.63 -3.94
CA TRP A 29 0.11 19.21 -4.22
C TRP A 29 -1.21 18.86 -3.52
N THR A 30 -2.33 18.99 -4.24
CA THR A 30 -3.68 18.94 -3.65
C THR A 30 -4.39 17.60 -3.80
N LEU A 31 -3.99 16.77 -4.76
CA LEU A 31 -4.56 15.44 -5.00
C LEU A 31 -3.51 14.34 -4.78
N TYR A 32 -3.97 13.11 -4.59
CA TYR A 32 -3.11 11.96 -4.31
C TYR A 32 -1.93 11.84 -5.29
N GLY A 33 -2.22 11.81 -6.60
CA GLY A 33 -1.21 11.74 -7.65
C GLY A 33 -0.80 13.09 -8.25
N LEU A 34 -0.84 14.17 -7.45
CA LEU A 34 -0.76 15.59 -7.84
C LEU A 34 -1.99 16.09 -8.60
N ASP A 35 -2.38 15.39 -9.66
CA ASP A 35 -3.55 15.68 -10.48
C ASP A 35 -4.51 14.47 -10.52
N SER A 36 -5.63 14.59 -11.24
CA SER A 36 -6.61 13.51 -11.39
C SER A 36 -6.18 12.42 -12.39
N ALA A 37 -5.18 12.71 -13.23
CA ALA A 37 -4.56 11.77 -14.15
C ALA A 37 -3.48 10.90 -13.46
N GLU A 38 -3.15 11.21 -12.20
CA GLU A 38 -2.15 10.59 -11.34
C GLU A 38 -0.77 10.47 -12.00
N GLN A 39 -0.39 11.44 -12.85
CA GLN A 39 0.92 11.41 -13.53
C GLN A 39 2.10 11.57 -12.57
N ARG A 40 1.87 12.20 -11.40
CA ARG A 40 2.93 12.55 -10.43
C ARG A 40 4.08 13.31 -11.11
N PHE A 41 3.70 14.25 -11.95
CA PHE A 41 4.60 15.07 -12.76
C PHE A 41 4.50 16.53 -12.35
N SER A 42 5.54 17.05 -11.71
CA SER A 42 5.56 18.45 -11.27
C SER A 42 6.15 19.38 -12.32
N HIS A 43 5.48 20.49 -12.56
CA HIS A 43 5.95 21.60 -13.41
C HIS A 43 6.83 22.60 -12.65
N LEU A 44 7.27 22.31 -11.42
CA LEU A 44 8.14 23.21 -10.66
C LEU A 44 9.60 23.14 -11.13
N GLU A 45 10.24 24.31 -11.26
CA GLU A 45 11.47 24.47 -12.03
C GLU A 45 12.70 24.92 -11.23
N GLN A 46 12.61 25.14 -9.91
CA GLN A 46 13.75 25.63 -9.14
C GLN A 46 14.83 24.55 -8.93
N ILE A 47 14.40 23.29 -8.82
CA ILE A 47 15.30 22.14 -8.67
C ILE A 47 15.48 21.49 -10.04
N THR A 48 16.69 21.60 -10.58
CA THR A 48 17.08 21.15 -11.93
C THR A 48 18.28 20.20 -11.85
N PRO A 49 18.67 19.52 -12.94
CA PRO A 49 19.91 18.74 -12.99
C PRO A 49 21.17 19.53 -12.55
N GLU A 50 21.20 20.84 -12.80
CA GLU A 50 22.31 21.73 -12.44
C GLU A 50 22.28 22.14 -10.96
N THR A 51 21.10 22.24 -10.35
CA THR A 51 20.95 22.73 -8.96
C THR A 51 20.74 21.62 -7.94
N VAL A 52 20.33 20.41 -8.35
CA VAL A 52 19.99 19.30 -7.43
C VAL A 52 21.16 18.87 -6.54
N GLY A 53 22.41 19.07 -6.97
CA GLY A 53 23.59 18.84 -6.13
C GLY A 53 23.66 19.70 -4.86
N ARG A 54 22.89 20.80 -4.80
CA ARG A 54 22.75 21.68 -3.62
C ARG A 54 21.56 21.31 -2.74
N LEU A 55 20.79 20.29 -3.10
CA LEU A 55 19.66 19.84 -2.31
C LEU A 55 20.14 19.33 -0.95
N GLY A 56 19.55 19.86 0.13
CA GLY A 56 19.88 19.49 1.49
C GLY A 56 18.66 19.48 2.39
N LEU A 57 18.79 18.85 3.56
CA LEU A 57 17.69 18.73 4.51
C LEU A 57 17.28 20.13 5.02
N ALA A 58 16.01 20.48 4.84
CA ALA A 58 15.41 21.69 5.39
C ALA A 58 15.03 21.47 6.86
N TRP A 59 14.32 20.36 7.11
CA TRP A 59 13.87 19.93 8.43
C TRP A 59 13.52 18.43 8.38
N SER A 60 13.47 17.81 9.56
CA SER A 60 12.97 16.45 9.76
C SER A 60 12.04 16.42 10.97
N MET A 61 11.07 15.50 10.95
CA MET A 61 10.20 15.24 12.09
C MET A 61 10.18 13.74 12.42
N ASP A 62 10.61 13.38 13.63
CA ASP A 62 10.52 12.01 14.12
C ASP A 62 9.08 11.72 14.54
N LEU A 63 8.57 10.58 14.10
CA LEU A 63 7.26 10.08 14.47
C LEU A 63 7.40 8.99 15.56
N PRO A 64 6.35 8.75 16.37
CA PRO A 64 6.33 7.62 17.27
C PRO A 64 6.56 6.30 16.51
N ALA A 65 7.21 5.32 17.15
CA ALA A 65 7.47 4.01 16.53
C ALA A 65 6.17 3.33 16.01
N GLN A 66 5.04 3.62 16.65
CA GLN A 66 3.70 3.12 16.29
C GLN A 66 3.17 3.69 14.97
N ALA A 67 3.81 4.70 14.39
CA ALA A 67 3.56 5.13 13.01
C ALA A 67 3.97 4.06 11.97
N ARG A 68 4.87 3.14 12.36
CA ARG A 68 5.34 1.95 11.62
C ARG A 68 5.76 2.28 10.18
N SER A 69 5.35 1.46 9.22
CA SER A 69 5.59 1.70 7.80
C SER A 69 4.82 2.93 7.33
N LEU A 70 5.50 3.82 6.62
CA LEU A 70 4.88 4.99 6.01
C LEU A 70 4.74 4.74 4.50
N GLN A 71 3.49 4.61 4.06
CA GLN A 71 3.13 4.31 2.67
C GLN A 71 2.50 5.52 1.98
N GLY A 72 2.29 6.60 2.73
CA GLY A 72 1.43 7.70 2.35
C GLY A 72 2.03 8.67 1.34
N THR A 73 1.22 9.18 0.42
CA THR A 73 1.55 10.44 -0.28
C THR A 73 1.07 11.63 0.57
N PRO A 74 1.96 12.54 1.02
CA PRO A 74 1.54 13.78 1.66
C PRO A 74 0.79 14.71 0.69
N LEU A 75 0.01 15.65 1.22
CA LEU A 75 -0.56 16.77 0.48
C LEU A 75 0.08 18.06 0.98
N ALA A 76 0.43 18.98 0.07
CA ALA A 76 0.99 20.28 0.40
C ALA A 76 0.06 21.38 -0.13
N ILE A 77 -0.57 22.11 0.78
CA ILE A 77 -1.67 23.02 0.46
C ILE A 77 -1.44 24.32 1.23
N ASP A 78 -1.19 25.40 0.49
CA ASP A 78 -1.09 26.77 1.00
C ASP A 78 -0.06 26.90 2.15
N GLY A 79 1.08 26.24 2.01
CA GLY A 79 2.17 26.27 3.01
C GLY A 79 1.99 25.32 4.20
N VAL A 80 0.97 24.46 4.19
CA VAL A 80 0.78 23.39 5.18
C VAL A 80 0.93 22.03 4.52
N LEU A 81 1.68 21.14 5.17
CA LEU A 81 1.85 19.76 4.77
C LEU A 81 0.93 18.88 5.62
N TYR A 82 0.09 18.08 4.98
CA TYR A 82 -0.80 17.11 5.60
C TYR A 82 -0.38 15.70 5.20
N PHE A 83 -0.37 14.76 6.15
CA PHE A 83 -0.08 13.37 5.85
C PHE A 83 -0.70 12.44 6.88
N SER A 84 -0.87 11.16 6.50
CA SER A 84 -1.34 10.12 7.40
C SER A 84 -0.25 9.15 7.79
N THR A 85 -0.32 8.60 9.00
CA THR A 85 0.51 7.48 9.47
C THR A 85 -0.35 6.26 9.78
N SER A 86 0.29 5.14 10.08
CA SER A 86 -0.38 3.93 10.58
C SER A 86 -0.61 4.02 12.10
N PRO A 87 -1.70 3.47 12.68
CA PRO A 87 -2.98 3.17 12.04
C PRO A 87 -3.85 4.44 11.93
N SER A 88 -3.88 5.03 10.72
CA SER A 88 -4.79 6.10 10.29
C SER A 88 -4.79 7.42 11.08
N LYS A 89 -3.69 7.80 11.73
CA LYS A 89 -3.56 9.17 12.28
C LYS A 89 -3.30 10.17 11.16
N VAL A 90 -3.72 11.42 11.33
CA VAL A 90 -3.45 12.53 10.40
C VAL A 90 -2.69 13.63 11.13
N TYR A 91 -1.65 14.14 10.49
CA TYR A 91 -0.84 15.24 10.96
C TYR A 91 -0.95 16.41 10.00
N ALA A 92 -0.94 17.62 10.55
CA ALA A 92 -0.70 18.85 9.81
C ALA A 92 0.53 19.54 10.38
N VAL A 93 1.45 19.94 9.51
CA VAL A 93 2.68 20.64 9.87
C VAL A 93 2.91 21.83 8.95
N GLU A 94 3.53 22.89 9.45
CA GLU A 94 4.02 23.98 8.61
C GLU A 94 5.02 23.43 7.58
N ALA A 95 4.75 23.60 6.28
CA ALA A 95 5.50 22.89 5.24
C ALA A 95 6.97 23.35 5.12
N ALA A 96 7.27 24.59 5.55
CA ALA A 96 8.61 25.17 5.51
C ALA A 96 9.47 24.83 6.75
N THR A 97 8.86 24.49 7.89
CA THR A 97 9.55 24.37 9.19
C THR A 97 9.37 23.00 9.85
N GLY A 98 8.35 22.24 9.46
CA GLY A 98 7.99 20.97 10.10
C GLY A 98 7.27 21.13 11.44
N LYS A 99 6.93 22.36 11.86
CA LYS A 99 6.24 22.59 13.13
C LYS A 99 4.82 22.01 13.06
N GLN A 100 4.51 21.10 13.98
CA GLN A 100 3.17 20.51 14.09
C GLN A 100 2.13 21.57 14.45
N LEU A 101 1.07 21.61 13.64
CA LEU A 101 -0.10 22.46 13.83
C LEU A 101 -1.19 21.72 14.61
N TRP A 102 -1.49 20.49 14.18
CA TRP A 102 -2.45 19.62 14.84
C TRP A 102 -2.21 18.14 14.47
N GLU A 103 -2.76 17.24 15.29
CA GLU A 103 -2.87 15.80 15.04
C GLU A 103 -4.33 15.38 15.24
N TYR A 104 -4.82 14.47 14.41
CA TYR A 104 -6.10 13.79 14.58
C TYR A 104 -5.89 12.27 14.63
N ASP A 105 -6.36 11.64 15.71
CA ASP A 105 -6.34 10.18 15.90
C ASP A 105 -7.78 9.65 15.85
N PRO A 106 -8.15 8.84 14.85
CA PRO A 106 -9.50 8.29 14.76
C PRO A 106 -9.76 7.20 15.81
N GLN A 107 -8.72 6.73 16.52
CA GLN A 107 -8.79 5.61 17.46
C GLN A 107 -9.21 4.29 16.81
N ALA A 108 -8.81 4.06 15.56
CA ALA A 108 -9.22 2.89 14.76
C ALA A 108 -8.97 1.56 15.48
N GLY A 109 -7.86 1.47 16.23
CA GLY A 109 -7.52 0.26 16.98
C GLY A 109 -8.45 -0.05 18.16
N ILE A 110 -9.00 0.97 18.84
CA ILE A 110 -10.00 0.77 19.89
C ILE A 110 -11.39 0.49 19.30
N GLN A 111 -11.74 1.15 18.20
CA GLN A 111 -13.07 1.00 17.60
C GLN A 111 -13.30 -0.42 17.07
N HIS A 112 -12.27 -1.03 16.46
CA HIS A 112 -12.35 -2.38 15.89
C HIS A 112 -11.07 -3.21 16.15
N PRO A 113 -10.79 -3.64 17.39
CA PRO A 113 -9.50 -4.22 17.78
C PRO A 113 -9.18 -5.55 17.08
N ARG A 114 -10.20 -6.34 16.69
CA ARG A 114 -10.01 -7.59 15.94
C ARG A 114 -9.62 -7.35 14.47
N VAL A 115 -10.08 -6.24 13.87
CA VAL A 115 -9.82 -5.97 12.43
C VAL A 115 -8.35 -5.67 12.15
N LEU A 116 -7.60 -5.28 13.18
CA LEU A 116 -6.15 -5.08 13.11
C LEU A 116 -5.37 -6.34 12.70
N ARG A 117 -5.98 -7.52 12.82
CA ARG A 117 -5.40 -8.80 12.39
C ARG A 117 -5.35 -8.96 10.87
N THR A 118 -6.18 -8.24 10.12
CA THR A 118 -6.38 -8.48 8.68
C THR A 118 -5.52 -7.60 7.78
N SER A 119 -4.54 -6.87 8.34
CA SER A 119 -3.62 -6.05 7.54
C SER A 119 -2.34 -5.68 8.29
N HIS A 120 -1.36 -5.18 7.54
CA HIS A 120 -0.18 -4.51 8.08
C HIS A 120 -0.45 -3.05 8.53
N GLN A 121 -1.72 -2.68 8.67
CA GLN A 121 -2.20 -1.40 9.23
C GLN A 121 -1.74 -0.14 8.48
N GLY A 122 -1.37 -0.28 7.21
CA GLY A 122 -0.87 0.82 6.36
C GLY A 122 -1.92 1.84 5.98
N SER A 123 -1.49 3.09 5.79
CA SER A 123 -2.29 4.16 5.17
C SER A 123 -1.52 4.78 4.00
N ARG A 124 -2.14 4.82 2.81
CA ARG A 124 -1.54 5.40 1.59
C ARG A 124 -1.81 6.89 1.43
N GLY A 125 -2.59 7.51 2.30
CA GLY A 125 -2.73 8.95 2.32
C GLY A 125 -4.15 9.42 2.58
N ILE A 126 -4.40 10.64 2.15
CA ILE A 126 -5.59 11.43 2.44
C ILE A 126 -6.08 12.11 1.17
N GLY A 127 -7.34 12.54 1.16
CA GLY A 127 -7.89 13.44 0.16
C GLY A 127 -7.99 14.87 0.69
N TYR A 128 -8.19 15.83 -0.20
CA TYR A 128 -8.51 17.21 0.16
C TYR A 128 -9.70 17.72 -0.65
N TYR A 129 -10.62 18.42 -0.01
CA TYR A 129 -11.72 19.13 -0.67
C TYR A 129 -12.17 20.34 0.13
N LYS A 130 -12.18 21.54 -0.46
CA LYS A 130 -12.73 22.78 0.14
C LYS A 130 -12.41 22.94 1.64
N GLY A 131 -11.13 22.92 1.99
CA GLY A 131 -10.67 23.10 3.37
C GLY A 131 -10.90 21.88 4.28
N ALA A 132 -11.28 20.73 3.75
CA ALA A 132 -11.38 19.47 4.47
C ALA A 132 -10.27 18.50 4.05
N ILE A 133 -9.64 17.86 5.02
CA ILE A 133 -8.82 16.66 4.83
C ILE A 133 -9.74 15.45 4.98
N LEU A 134 -9.73 14.55 3.99
CA LEU A 134 -10.54 13.35 3.96
C LEU A 134 -9.65 12.14 4.27
N LEU A 135 -9.95 11.46 5.38
CA LEU A 135 -9.27 10.26 5.83
C LEU A 135 -10.21 9.06 5.65
N ALA A 136 -9.74 8.01 5.00
CA ALA A 136 -10.35 6.70 5.10
C ALA A 136 -9.57 5.87 6.14
N SER A 137 -10.14 5.68 7.33
CA SER A 137 -9.46 5.02 8.43
C SER A 137 -9.53 3.50 8.30
N LEU A 138 -8.54 2.84 8.90
CA LEU A 138 -8.29 1.41 8.81
C LEU A 138 -9.53 0.58 9.15
N ASP A 139 -10.32 1.04 10.11
CA ASP A 139 -11.53 0.39 10.62
C ASP A 139 -12.79 0.62 9.75
N GLY A 140 -12.66 1.26 8.59
CA GLY A 140 -13.77 1.41 7.65
C GLY A 140 -14.51 2.74 7.68
N ARG A 141 -14.12 3.68 8.52
CA ARG A 141 -14.74 5.02 8.54
C ARG A 141 -14.14 5.90 7.45
N LEU A 142 -15.00 6.70 6.82
CA LEU A 142 -14.59 7.86 6.03
C LEU A 142 -14.86 9.10 6.88
N ILE A 143 -13.84 9.92 7.08
CA ILE A 143 -13.81 11.01 8.05
C ILE A 143 -13.40 12.28 7.31
N SER A 144 -14.23 13.31 7.39
CA SER A 144 -13.87 14.66 6.96
C SER A 144 -13.36 15.46 8.15
N ILE A 145 -12.20 16.09 8.00
CA ILE A 145 -11.46 16.79 9.06
C ILE A 145 -11.23 18.22 8.58
N ASP A 146 -11.56 19.21 9.39
CA ASP A 146 -11.27 20.60 9.08
C ASP A 146 -9.75 20.86 8.99
N CYS A 147 -9.25 21.35 7.84
CA CYS A 147 -7.82 21.52 7.59
C CYS A 147 -7.13 22.47 8.59
N LYS A 148 -7.87 23.42 9.18
CA LYS A 148 -7.31 24.44 10.08
C LYS A 148 -7.23 23.94 11.51
N THR A 149 -8.24 23.20 11.95
CA THR A 149 -8.44 22.86 13.37
C THR A 149 -8.18 21.40 13.70
N GLY A 150 -8.12 20.52 12.71
CA GLY A 150 -7.99 19.07 12.92
C GLY A 150 -9.23 18.41 13.51
N LYS A 151 -10.37 19.12 13.59
CA LYS A 151 -11.63 18.58 14.15
C LYS A 151 -12.47 17.90 13.06
N PRO A 152 -13.15 16.79 13.36
CA PRO A 152 -14.02 16.13 12.40
C PRO A 152 -15.23 17.02 12.06
N ARG A 153 -15.58 17.07 10.77
CA ARG A 153 -16.79 17.71 10.22
C ARG A 153 -17.94 16.71 10.08
N TRP A 154 -17.63 15.53 9.55
CA TRP A 154 -18.54 14.40 9.46
C TRP A 154 -17.77 13.08 9.47
N ILE A 155 -18.45 12.01 9.85
CA ILE A 155 -17.93 10.63 9.92
C ILE A 155 -19.00 9.70 9.39
N VAL A 156 -18.65 8.80 8.46
CA VAL A 156 -19.55 7.75 7.98
C VAL A 156 -18.86 6.40 7.97
N ASN A 157 -19.60 5.34 8.28
CA ASN A 157 -19.12 3.96 8.18
C ASN A 157 -19.29 3.47 6.74
N THR A 158 -18.19 3.13 6.07
CA THR A 158 -18.25 2.58 4.71
C THR A 158 -18.46 1.06 4.73
N ILE A 159 -17.98 0.42 5.78
CA ILE A 159 -18.17 -1.00 6.08
C ILE A 159 -19.42 -1.11 6.96
N GLU A 160 -20.50 -1.62 6.35
CA GLU A 160 -21.81 -1.73 6.99
C GLU A 160 -21.95 -3.04 7.78
N GLU A 161 -21.07 -4.02 7.56
CA GLU A 161 -21.12 -5.32 8.23
C GLU A 161 -20.38 -5.27 9.58
N ALA A 162 -21.05 -5.63 10.68
CA ALA A 162 -20.48 -5.51 12.04
C ALA A 162 -19.23 -6.38 12.25
N ASP A 163 -19.24 -7.61 11.74
CA ASP A 163 -18.12 -8.58 11.85
C ASP A 163 -17.29 -8.66 10.56
N SER A 164 -17.21 -7.55 9.82
CA SER A 164 -16.43 -7.51 8.58
C SER A 164 -14.94 -7.71 8.85
N ARG A 165 -14.29 -8.41 7.93
CA ARG A 165 -12.82 -8.55 7.87
C ARG A 165 -12.16 -7.50 7.00
N LYS A 166 -12.99 -6.63 6.41
CA LYS A 166 -12.56 -5.54 5.54
C LYS A 166 -11.85 -4.48 6.37
N VAL A 167 -10.84 -3.87 5.77
CA VAL A 167 -10.16 -2.67 6.27
C VAL A 167 -9.99 -1.67 5.14
N ILE A 168 -9.54 -0.46 5.43
CA ILE A 168 -9.16 0.50 4.40
C ILE A 168 -7.69 0.89 4.55
N THR A 169 -6.92 0.73 3.47
CA THR A 169 -5.50 1.10 3.42
C THR A 169 -5.18 2.14 2.34
N GLY A 170 -6.03 2.25 1.31
CA GLY A 170 -5.87 3.17 0.19
C GLY A 170 -6.26 4.61 0.55
N ALA A 171 -5.63 5.58 -0.12
CA ALA A 171 -6.05 6.97 -0.04
C ALA A 171 -7.42 7.13 -0.75
N PRO A 172 -8.38 7.85 -0.15
CA PRO A 172 -9.61 8.20 -0.85
C PRO A 172 -9.30 9.16 -2.00
N ARG A 173 -10.03 9.06 -3.12
CA ARG A 173 -9.89 9.99 -4.25
C ARG A 173 -11.01 11.01 -4.21
N VAL A 174 -10.64 12.28 -4.39
CA VAL A 174 -11.59 13.40 -4.48
C VAL A 174 -11.71 13.82 -5.94
N PHE A 175 -12.94 13.97 -6.41
CA PHE A 175 -13.25 14.38 -7.78
C PHE A 175 -14.62 15.04 -7.83
N ALA A 176 -14.79 16.11 -8.60
CA ALA A 176 -16.09 16.71 -8.90
C ALA A 176 -17.06 16.86 -7.69
N GLY A 177 -16.53 17.30 -6.52
CA GLY A 177 -17.29 17.45 -5.28
C GLY A 177 -17.64 16.16 -4.53
N LYS A 178 -17.07 15.03 -4.94
CA LYS A 178 -17.30 13.69 -4.42
C LYS A 178 -16.01 13.09 -3.89
N VAL A 179 -16.15 12.08 -3.04
CA VAL A 179 -15.05 11.28 -2.52
C VAL A 179 -15.38 9.80 -2.69
N ILE A 180 -14.48 9.06 -3.35
CA ILE A 180 -14.59 7.62 -3.55
C ILE A 180 -13.56 6.88 -2.73
N VAL A 181 -13.99 5.75 -2.16
CA VAL A 181 -13.15 4.86 -1.37
C VAL A 181 -13.60 3.41 -1.58
N GLY A 182 -12.63 2.51 -1.67
CA GLY A 182 -12.86 1.07 -1.67
C GLY A 182 -12.49 0.42 -0.34
N ASN A 183 -12.04 -0.83 -0.38
CA ASN A 183 -11.64 -1.59 0.81
C ASN A 183 -10.57 -2.61 0.45
N SER A 184 -9.99 -3.22 1.48
CA SER A 184 -9.10 -4.38 1.46
C SER A 184 -9.77 -5.56 2.16
N GLY A 185 -9.14 -6.75 2.08
CA GLY A 185 -9.55 -7.93 2.83
C GLY A 185 -9.91 -9.15 1.97
N ALA A 186 -9.51 -9.18 0.68
CA ALA A 186 -9.75 -10.34 -0.18
C ALA A 186 -9.14 -11.62 0.43
N ASP A 187 -7.95 -11.49 1.01
CA ASP A 187 -7.20 -12.57 1.67
C ASP A 187 -7.96 -13.20 2.86
N PHE A 188 -8.96 -12.49 3.36
CA PHE A 188 -9.82 -12.87 4.47
C PHE A 188 -11.27 -13.05 4.03
N GLY A 189 -11.55 -13.45 2.78
CA GLY A 189 -12.91 -13.85 2.38
C GLY A 189 -13.94 -12.73 2.38
N THR A 190 -13.64 -11.61 1.72
CA THR A 190 -14.54 -10.45 1.64
C THR A 190 -14.98 -10.16 0.21
N ARG A 191 -16.16 -9.54 0.07
CA ARG A 191 -16.71 -9.05 -1.20
C ARG A 191 -16.28 -7.61 -1.44
N GLY A 192 -15.57 -7.37 -2.54
CA GLY A 192 -15.05 -6.06 -2.92
C GLY A 192 -16.14 -5.10 -3.44
N TYR A 193 -15.91 -3.82 -3.18
CA TYR A 193 -16.73 -2.72 -3.69
C TYR A 193 -15.97 -1.40 -3.65
N VAL A 194 -16.50 -0.39 -4.34
CA VAL A 194 -16.21 1.03 -4.12
C VAL A 194 -17.49 1.78 -3.75
N THR A 195 -17.36 2.78 -2.90
CA THR A 195 -18.49 3.66 -2.55
C THR A 195 -18.09 5.11 -2.72
N THR A 196 -18.97 5.88 -3.33
CA THR A 196 -18.80 7.32 -3.53
C THR A 196 -19.75 8.07 -2.62
N TYR A 197 -19.23 9.10 -1.98
CA TYR A 197 -19.93 9.99 -1.07
C TYR A 197 -19.81 11.42 -1.56
N ASP A 198 -20.77 12.24 -1.17
CA ASP A 198 -20.65 13.70 -1.25
C ASP A 198 -19.54 14.17 -0.31
N ALA A 199 -18.57 14.93 -0.82
CA ALA A 199 -17.38 15.30 -0.03
C ALA A 199 -17.68 16.34 1.07
N GLU A 200 -18.75 17.12 0.95
CA GLU A 200 -19.12 18.14 1.93
C GLU A 200 -19.93 17.54 3.08
N THR A 201 -20.82 16.59 2.80
CA THR A 201 -21.80 16.08 3.75
C THR A 201 -21.55 14.64 4.20
N GLY A 202 -20.71 13.88 3.50
CA GLY A 202 -20.51 12.45 3.74
C GLY A 202 -21.69 11.58 3.30
N ARG A 203 -22.70 12.15 2.61
CA ARG A 203 -23.86 11.38 2.14
C ARG A 203 -23.45 10.39 1.07
N LYS A 204 -23.78 9.10 1.27
CA LYS A 204 -23.58 8.04 0.26
C LYS A 204 -24.36 8.39 -1.02
N LEU A 205 -23.67 8.40 -2.16
CA LEU A 205 -24.25 8.68 -3.47
C LEU A 205 -24.54 7.38 -4.21
N TRP A 206 -23.52 6.54 -4.35
CA TRP A 206 -23.64 5.25 -5.04
C TRP A 206 -22.58 4.27 -4.56
N ARG A 207 -22.81 2.97 -4.82
CA ARG A 207 -21.87 1.88 -4.57
C ARG A 207 -21.84 0.97 -5.80
N PHE A 208 -20.65 0.52 -6.16
CA PHE A 208 -20.42 -0.49 -7.18
C PHE A 208 -19.71 -1.69 -6.55
N TYR A 209 -20.33 -2.87 -6.63
CA TYR A 209 -19.68 -4.13 -6.24
C TYR A 209 -18.83 -4.65 -7.39
N THR A 210 -17.67 -5.22 -7.08
CA THR A 210 -16.73 -5.69 -8.11
C THR A 210 -16.90 -7.17 -8.46
N VAL A 211 -17.58 -7.93 -7.62
CA VAL A 211 -17.90 -9.34 -7.85
C VAL A 211 -19.35 -9.63 -7.46
N PRO A 212 -20.05 -10.54 -8.18
CA PRO A 212 -21.46 -10.83 -7.96
C PRO A 212 -21.70 -11.47 -6.60
N GLY A 213 -22.83 -11.14 -5.98
CA GLY A 213 -23.28 -11.72 -4.71
C GLY A 213 -23.98 -13.06 -4.91
N ASP A 214 -24.75 -13.46 -3.89
CA ASP A 214 -25.62 -14.64 -3.93
C ASP A 214 -26.73 -14.47 -5.00
N PRO A 215 -26.72 -15.27 -6.09
CA PRO A 215 -27.71 -15.15 -7.16
C PRO A 215 -29.15 -15.32 -6.68
N ALA A 216 -29.38 -16.05 -5.57
CA ALA A 216 -30.72 -16.24 -5.01
C ALA A 216 -31.31 -14.95 -4.43
N LYS A 217 -30.47 -13.94 -4.13
CA LYS A 217 -30.90 -12.62 -3.63
C LYS A 217 -31.11 -11.60 -4.74
N GLY A 218 -30.86 -11.98 -5.99
CA GLY A 218 -30.80 -11.05 -7.12
C GLY A 218 -29.50 -10.25 -7.15
N PHE A 219 -29.39 -9.37 -8.15
CA PHE A 219 -28.20 -8.58 -8.42
C PHE A 219 -28.47 -7.08 -8.27
N GLU A 220 -27.48 -6.34 -7.76
CA GLU A 220 -27.60 -4.90 -7.52
C GLU A 220 -27.74 -4.09 -8.82
N ASP A 221 -27.17 -4.59 -9.92
CA ASP A 221 -27.22 -3.98 -11.23
C ASP A 221 -26.97 -5.01 -12.36
N LYS A 222 -27.09 -4.54 -13.62
CA LYS A 222 -26.85 -5.37 -14.82
C LYS A 222 -25.40 -5.82 -14.97
N ALA A 223 -24.44 -5.09 -14.39
CA ALA A 223 -23.04 -5.47 -14.45
C ALA A 223 -22.78 -6.69 -13.55
N GLN A 224 -23.41 -6.75 -12.38
CA GLN A 224 -23.37 -7.93 -11.52
C GLN A 224 -24.05 -9.15 -12.15
N GLU A 225 -25.20 -8.96 -12.82
CA GLU A 225 -25.85 -10.04 -13.57
C GLU A 225 -24.97 -10.56 -14.72
N MET A 226 -24.30 -9.66 -15.44
CA MET A 226 -23.34 -10.01 -16.48
C MET A 226 -22.14 -10.75 -15.89
N ALA A 227 -21.56 -10.23 -14.81
CA ALA A 227 -20.42 -10.82 -14.15
C ALA A 227 -20.73 -12.23 -13.65
N ALA A 228 -21.90 -12.46 -13.05
CA ALA A 228 -22.34 -13.76 -12.51
C ALA A 228 -22.29 -14.90 -13.53
N LYS A 229 -22.46 -14.62 -14.84
CA LYS A 229 -22.34 -15.61 -15.91
C LYS A 229 -20.92 -16.18 -16.07
N THR A 230 -19.94 -15.51 -15.48
CA THR A 230 -18.53 -15.93 -15.50
C THR A 230 -18.09 -16.63 -14.20
N TRP A 231 -19.05 -16.94 -13.32
CA TRP A 231 -18.83 -17.66 -12.07
C TRP A 231 -19.68 -18.94 -12.01
N THR A 232 -19.21 -19.91 -11.24
CA THR A 232 -19.87 -21.21 -11.03
C THR A 232 -19.75 -21.63 -9.57
N GLY A 233 -20.62 -22.53 -9.12
CA GLY A 233 -20.64 -22.96 -7.71
C GLY A 233 -21.12 -21.87 -6.75
N GLU A 234 -20.70 -21.95 -5.49
CA GLU A 234 -21.14 -21.04 -4.42
C GLU A 234 -20.08 -19.97 -4.08
N TRP A 235 -19.58 -19.26 -5.10
CA TRP A 235 -18.48 -18.31 -4.94
C TRP A 235 -18.75 -17.23 -3.87
N TRP A 236 -20.01 -16.80 -3.73
CA TRP A 236 -20.43 -15.75 -2.79
C TRP A 236 -20.17 -16.12 -1.33
N ARG A 237 -20.10 -17.41 -0.98
CA ARG A 237 -19.77 -17.87 0.37
C ARG A 237 -18.33 -17.51 0.76
N TRP A 238 -17.44 -17.49 -0.22
CA TRP A 238 -16.05 -17.07 -0.06
C TRP A 238 -15.87 -15.54 -0.08
N GLY A 239 -16.95 -14.78 -0.32
CA GLY A 239 -16.90 -13.35 -0.60
C GLY A 239 -16.49 -13.01 -2.03
N GLY A 240 -15.75 -13.88 -2.73
CA GLY A 240 -15.32 -13.72 -4.12
C GLY A 240 -14.04 -12.89 -4.29
N GLY A 241 -13.73 -11.97 -3.36
CA GLY A 241 -12.58 -11.07 -3.45
C GLY A 241 -12.91 -9.77 -4.21
N GLY A 242 -11.98 -9.31 -5.05
CA GLY A 242 -12.16 -8.14 -5.91
C GLY A 242 -12.06 -6.81 -5.18
N THR A 243 -11.34 -6.76 -4.06
CA THR A 243 -11.25 -5.54 -3.24
C THR A 243 -10.51 -4.41 -3.97
N VAL A 244 -11.01 -3.17 -3.89
CA VAL A 244 -10.42 -1.98 -4.56
C VAL A 244 -9.66 -1.18 -3.51
N TRP A 245 -8.44 -1.61 -3.22
CA TRP A 245 -7.68 -1.09 -2.08
C TRP A 245 -6.66 0.00 -2.44
N ASN A 246 -6.47 0.33 -3.72
CA ASN A 246 -5.53 1.35 -4.15
C ASN A 246 -5.92 2.08 -5.45
N GLY A 247 -5.73 1.45 -6.63
CA GLY A 247 -5.86 2.10 -7.93
C GLY A 247 -7.25 2.66 -8.21
N ILE A 248 -7.40 3.98 -8.12
CA ILE A 248 -8.60 4.73 -8.47
C ILE A 248 -8.15 6.02 -9.15
N THR A 249 -8.62 6.33 -10.36
CA THR A 249 -8.32 7.58 -11.06
C THR A 249 -9.56 8.21 -11.69
N TYR A 250 -9.49 9.50 -11.99
CA TYR A 250 -10.61 10.27 -12.54
C TYR A 250 -10.22 11.03 -13.81
N ASP A 251 -10.95 10.76 -14.88
CA ASP A 251 -10.92 11.54 -16.10
C ASP A 251 -12.02 12.60 -16.09
N LYS A 252 -11.58 13.86 -16.01
CA LYS A 252 -12.45 15.04 -16.08
C LYS A 252 -13.13 15.18 -17.44
N GLU A 253 -12.42 14.89 -18.54
CA GLU A 253 -12.91 15.07 -19.92
C GLU A 253 -14.04 14.09 -20.23
N LEU A 254 -13.89 12.83 -19.79
CA LEU A 254 -14.88 11.78 -20.01
C LEU A 254 -15.89 11.64 -18.86
N ASN A 255 -15.74 12.44 -17.81
CA ASN A 255 -16.44 12.32 -16.53
C ASN A 255 -16.50 10.86 -16.04
N ARG A 256 -15.31 10.25 -15.91
CA ARG A 256 -15.17 8.80 -15.75
C ARG A 256 -14.23 8.44 -14.61
N ILE A 257 -14.65 7.48 -13.80
CA ILE A 257 -13.79 6.87 -12.79
C ILE A 257 -13.24 5.56 -13.35
N TYR A 258 -11.94 5.34 -13.18
CA TYR A 258 -11.33 4.04 -13.41
C TYR A 258 -10.95 3.44 -12.06
N ILE A 259 -11.31 2.19 -11.84
CA ILE A 259 -10.94 1.43 -10.64
C ILE A 259 -10.13 0.19 -11.03
N GLY A 260 -9.08 -0.07 -10.27
CA GLY A 260 -8.31 -1.30 -10.33
C GLY A 260 -8.87 -2.33 -9.35
N VAL A 261 -9.29 -3.48 -9.84
CA VAL A 261 -9.95 -4.52 -9.04
C VAL A 261 -8.95 -5.56 -8.54
N GLY A 262 -9.10 -5.94 -7.27
CA GLY A 262 -8.21 -6.84 -6.56
C GLY A 262 -8.25 -8.31 -7.00
N ASN A 263 -7.46 -9.10 -6.28
CA ASN A 263 -7.37 -10.55 -6.36
C ASN A 263 -8.62 -11.24 -5.80
N SER A 264 -8.68 -12.54 -6.04
CA SER A 264 -9.79 -13.42 -5.68
C SER A 264 -9.86 -13.75 -4.18
N SER A 265 -11.01 -14.29 -3.77
CA SER A 265 -11.16 -15.06 -2.55
C SER A 265 -12.17 -16.16 -2.75
N ASN A 266 -11.87 -17.44 -2.52
CA ASN A 266 -10.60 -18.10 -2.20
C ASN A 266 -9.61 -18.05 -3.40
N TYR A 267 -8.28 -18.15 -3.19
CA TYR A 267 -7.29 -18.04 -4.27
C TYR A 267 -7.29 -19.24 -5.20
N ASN A 268 -7.60 -20.43 -4.68
CA ASN A 268 -7.68 -21.64 -5.49
C ASN A 268 -8.92 -21.58 -6.42
N PRO A 269 -8.71 -21.45 -7.74
CA PRO A 269 -9.82 -21.28 -8.68
C PRO A 269 -10.74 -22.52 -8.72
N ALA A 270 -10.22 -23.72 -8.45
CA ALA A 270 -11.00 -24.95 -8.45
C ALA A 270 -12.00 -25.04 -7.27
N GLN A 271 -11.70 -24.39 -6.14
CA GLN A 271 -12.66 -24.27 -5.02
C GLN A 271 -13.59 -23.07 -5.19
N ARG A 272 -13.03 -21.93 -5.62
CA ARG A 272 -13.78 -20.68 -5.75
C ARG A 272 -14.85 -20.74 -6.84
N SER A 273 -14.51 -21.30 -8.00
CA SER A 273 -15.39 -21.43 -9.17
C SER A 273 -15.12 -22.76 -9.88
N PRO A 274 -15.67 -23.89 -9.40
CA PRO A 274 -15.29 -25.24 -9.84
C PRO A 274 -15.51 -25.53 -11.33
N GLY A 275 -16.52 -24.90 -11.95
CA GLY A 275 -16.80 -24.98 -13.38
C GLY A 275 -15.99 -23.98 -14.24
N GLY A 276 -15.03 -23.26 -13.64
CA GLY A 276 -14.18 -22.30 -14.33
C GLY A 276 -14.83 -20.92 -14.49
N GLY A 277 -14.64 -20.32 -15.66
CA GLY A 277 -15.08 -18.95 -15.97
C GLY A 277 -14.05 -17.89 -15.60
N ASP A 278 -14.22 -16.70 -16.20
CA ASP A 278 -13.30 -15.57 -16.07
C ASP A 278 -13.36 -14.90 -14.69
N ASN A 279 -14.45 -15.11 -13.94
CA ASN A 279 -14.69 -14.58 -12.60
C ASN A 279 -14.63 -13.04 -12.55
N LEU A 280 -15.43 -12.38 -13.39
CA LEU A 280 -15.50 -10.92 -13.45
C LEU A 280 -16.00 -10.30 -12.14
N PHE A 281 -15.50 -9.14 -11.73
CA PHE A 281 -14.46 -8.30 -12.37
C PHE A 281 -13.09 -8.45 -11.71
N LEU A 282 -12.73 -9.64 -11.19
CA LEU A 282 -11.42 -9.85 -10.56
C LEU A 282 -10.27 -9.42 -11.47
N ALA A 283 -9.21 -8.84 -10.87
CA ALA A 283 -8.00 -8.42 -11.58
C ALA A 283 -8.26 -7.64 -12.89
N SER A 284 -9.17 -6.67 -12.81
CA SER A 284 -9.61 -5.86 -13.94
C SER A 284 -9.44 -4.37 -13.70
N ILE A 285 -9.20 -3.63 -14.77
CA ILE A 285 -9.51 -2.20 -14.82
C ILE A 285 -10.98 -2.07 -15.20
N VAL A 286 -11.77 -1.36 -14.39
CA VAL A 286 -13.20 -1.14 -14.64
C VAL A 286 -13.45 0.37 -14.73
N ALA A 287 -14.15 0.78 -15.77
CA ALA A 287 -14.61 2.15 -15.96
C ALA A 287 -16.06 2.33 -15.50
N LEU A 288 -16.28 3.36 -14.70
CA LEU A 288 -17.58 3.74 -14.14
C LEU A 288 -17.92 5.17 -14.53
N ASP A 289 -19.20 5.42 -14.80
CA ASP A 289 -19.73 6.78 -14.85
C ASP A 289 -19.54 7.47 -13.49
N ALA A 290 -18.92 8.65 -13.48
CA ALA A 290 -18.50 9.29 -12.23
C ALA A 290 -19.66 9.78 -11.35
N ASP A 291 -20.81 10.12 -11.96
CA ASP A 291 -21.95 10.65 -11.23
C ASP A 291 -22.86 9.55 -10.68
N THR A 292 -22.97 8.44 -11.39
CA THR A 292 -23.95 7.37 -11.07
C THR A 292 -23.32 6.07 -10.60
N GLY A 293 -22.01 5.87 -10.82
CA GLY A 293 -21.33 4.61 -10.52
C GLY A 293 -21.69 3.47 -11.48
N LYS A 294 -22.43 3.75 -12.57
CA LYS A 294 -22.81 2.74 -13.55
C LYS A 294 -21.60 2.25 -14.32
N TYR A 295 -21.52 0.94 -14.48
CA TYR A 295 -20.55 0.27 -15.34
C TYR A 295 -20.57 0.82 -16.78
N VAL A 296 -19.38 1.04 -17.35
CA VAL A 296 -19.20 1.44 -18.74
C VAL A 296 -18.46 0.36 -19.53
N TRP A 297 -17.23 0.05 -19.14
CA TRP A 297 -16.38 -0.97 -19.77
C TRP A 297 -15.43 -1.58 -18.73
N HIS A 298 -14.82 -2.73 -19.05
CA HIS A 298 -13.70 -3.26 -18.29
C HIS A 298 -12.65 -3.90 -19.21
N TYR A 299 -11.43 -4.03 -18.70
CA TYR A 299 -10.38 -4.87 -19.25
C TYR A 299 -9.83 -5.76 -18.13
N GLN A 300 -9.86 -7.08 -18.32
CA GLN A 300 -9.41 -8.04 -17.31
C GLN A 300 -7.98 -8.49 -17.61
N GLU A 301 -7.04 -8.13 -16.73
CA GLU A 301 -5.61 -8.43 -16.89
C GLU A 301 -5.31 -9.91 -16.59
N ASN A 302 -5.96 -10.46 -15.56
CA ASN A 302 -5.77 -11.85 -15.13
C ASN A 302 -7.11 -12.60 -15.02
N PRO A 303 -7.68 -13.07 -16.15
CA PRO A 303 -8.88 -13.91 -16.13
C PRO A 303 -8.72 -15.12 -15.21
N ARG A 304 -9.78 -15.53 -14.51
CA ARG A 304 -9.77 -16.66 -13.57
C ARG A 304 -8.65 -16.57 -12.51
N GLU A 305 -8.27 -15.37 -12.07
CA GLU A 305 -7.16 -15.05 -11.13
C GLU A 305 -6.84 -16.14 -10.07
N ALA A 306 -5.56 -16.45 -9.86
CA ALA A 306 -5.10 -17.57 -9.01
C ALA A 306 -3.79 -17.35 -8.24
N TRP A 307 -3.22 -16.14 -8.26
CA TRP A 307 -1.80 -15.86 -7.92
C TRP A 307 -1.59 -14.66 -7.00
N ASP A 308 -2.67 -14.02 -6.53
CA ASP A 308 -2.65 -12.69 -5.89
C ASP A 308 -2.27 -11.55 -6.84
N TRP A 309 -2.58 -11.71 -8.13
CA TRP A 309 -2.31 -10.72 -9.16
C TRP A 309 -3.52 -9.84 -9.43
N LYS A 310 -3.67 -8.87 -8.53
CA LYS A 310 -4.59 -7.72 -8.57
C LYS A 310 -4.23 -6.71 -9.67
N ALA A 311 -5.24 -5.96 -10.13
CA ALA A 311 -5.10 -4.82 -11.04
C ALA A 311 -5.16 -3.47 -10.30
N THR A 312 -4.81 -3.46 -9.01
CA THR A 312 -4.96 -2.31 -8.10
C THR A 312 -3.76 -1.36 -8.12
N ASN A 313 -2.82 -1.54 -9.04
CA ASN A 313 -1.72 -0.58 -9.26
C ASN A 313 -2.29 0.80 -9.66
N GLU A 314 -1.51 1.86 -9.47
CA GLU A 314 -1.90 3.19 -9.97
C GLU A 314 -2.08 3.17 -11.50
N MET A 315 -2.98 4.01 -12.00
CA MET A 315 -3.29 4.11 -13.43
C MET A 315 -2.99 5.54 -13.89
N ILE A 316 -2.14 5.69 -14.90
CA ILE A 316 -1.79 7.01 -15.42
C ILE A 316 -2.64 7.33 -16.65
N LEU A 317 -3.28 8.50 -16.68
CA LEU A 317 -4.01 9.00 -17.84
C LEU A 317 -3.14 9.98 -18.63
N THR A 318 -3.03 9.79 -19.95
CA THR A 318 -2.28 10.72 -20.80
C THR A 318 -2.78 10.69 -22.25
N GLN A 319 -2.22 11.53 -23.11
CA GLN A 319 -2.43 11.50 -24.55
C GLN A 319 -1.16 10.94 -25.21
N MET A 320 -1.30 9.99 -26.13
CA MET A 320 -0.18 9.40 -26.86
C MET A 320 -0.45 9.31 -28.35
N ASP A 321 0.57 9.59 -29.17
CA ASP A 321 0.50 9.34 -30.61
C ASP A 321 0.70 7.85 -30.90
N ILE A 322 -0.39 7.16 -31.23
CA ILE A 322 -0.42 5.72 -31.53
C ILE A 322 -1.03 5.52 -32.91
N GLY A 323 -0.26 4.96 -33.84
CA GLY A 323 -0.72 4.73 -35.22
C GLY A 323 -1.01 6.01 -35.99
N GLY A 324 -0.35 7.12 -35.67
CA GLY A 324 -0.57 8.43 -36.30
C GLY A 324 -1.79 9.21 -35.78
N GLU A 325 -2.51 8.67 -34.79
CA GLU A 325 -3.63 9.34 -34.12
C GLU A 325 -3.24 9.65 -32.65
N LYS A 326 -3.59 10.84 -32.19
CA LYS A 326 -3.47 11.22 -30.78
C LYS A 326 -4.58 10.53 -29.98
N ARG A 327 -4.21 9.50 -29.21
CA ARG A 327 -5.12 8.66 -28.43
C ARG A 327 -5.16 9.07 -26.96
N PRO A 328 -6.36 9.17 -26.36
CA PRO A 328 -6.50 9.24 -24.91
C PRO A 328 -6.27 7.85 -24.31
N VAL A 329 -5.17 7.70 -23.58
CA VAL A 329 -4.78 6.40 -23.02
C VAL A 329 -4.86 6.35 -21.50
N LEU A 330 -5.02 5.14 -20.99
CA LEU A 330 -4.76 4.72 -19.63
C LEU A 330 -3.58 3.74 -19.66
N MET A 331 -2.59 3.98 -18.80
CA MET A 331 -1.41 3.13 -18.65
C MET A 331 -1.38 2.50 -17.27
N GLN A 332 -1.06 1.20 -17.20
CA GLN A 332 -0.86 0.50 -15.93
C GLN A 332 0.33 -0.47 -16.05
N ALA A 333 1.27 -0.37 -15.11
CA ALA A 333 2.29 -1.40 -14.89
C ALA A 333 1.68 -2.46 -13.97
N ALA A 334 1.16 -3.55 -14.54
CA ALA A 334 0.42 -4.54 -13.77
C ALA A 334 1.34 -5.42 -12.94
N ILE A 335 0.83 -5.89 -11.80
CA ILE A 335 1.51 -6.85 -10.91
C ILE A 335 2.05 -8.07 -11.66
N ASN A 336 1.38 -8.52 -12.72
CA ASN A 336 1.74 -9.69 -13.51
C ASN A 336 2.96 -9.51 -14.44
N GLY A 337 3.59 -8.33 -14.45
CA GLY A 337 4.80 -8.03 -15.22
C GLY A 337 4.58 -7.52 -16.65
N PHE A 338 3.33 -7.27 -17.04
CA PHE A 338 2.98 -6.62 -18.31
C PHE A 338 2.59 -5.14 -18.08
N PHE A 339 2.97 -4.29 -19.03
CA PHE A 339 2.61 -2.87 -19.07
C PHE A 339 1.51 -2.70 -20.09
N TYR A 340 0.31 -2.35 -19.63
CA TYR A 340 -0.88 -2.21 -20.45
C TYR A 340 -1.09 -0.76 -20.86
N ILE A 341 -1.47 -0.58 -22.13
CA ILE A 341 -1.96 0.69 -22.67
C ILE A 341 -3.35 0.42 -23.23
N LEU A 342 -4.36 1.06 -22.67
CA LEU A 342 -5.76 0.97 -23.09
C LEU A 342 -6.22 2.30 -23.66
N ASP A 343 -7.09 2.28 -24.66
CA ASP A 343 -7.88 3.46 -25.02
C ASP A 343 -8.90 3.71 -23.91
N ARG A 344 -8.78 4.81 -23.18
CA ARG A 344 -9.56 5.02 -21.95
C ARG A 344 -11.04 5.36 -22.23
N ARG A 345 -11.40 5.57 -23.49
CA ARG A 345 -12.79 5.81 -23.92
C ARG A 345 -13.63 4.55 -23.88
N ASP A 346 -13.08 3.42 -24.31
CA ASP A 346 -13.80 2.18 -24.54
C ASP A 346 -13.14 0.91 -23.95
N GLY A 347 -11.95 1.04 -23.36
CA GLY A 347 -11.22 -0.06 -22.73
C GLY A 347 -10.46 -0.94 -23.73
N LYS A 348 -10.37 -0.54 -25.01
CA LYS A 348 -9.68 -1.33 -26.02
C LYS A 348 -8.19 -1.43 -25.72
N LEU A 349 -7.66 -2.66 -25.70
CA LEU A 349 -6.23 -2.91 -25.59
C LEU A 349 -5.48 -2.39 -26.81
N LEU A 350 -4.53 -1.49 -26.59
CA LEU A 350 -3.65 -0.93 -27.62
C LEU A 350 -2.29 -1.63 -27.64
N SER A 351 -1.72 -1.91 -26.46
CA SER A 351 -0.49 -2.70 -26.34
C SER A 351 -0.37 -3.32 -24.94
N ALA A 352 0.32 -4.45 -24.86
CA ALA A 352 0.72 -5.07 -23.60
C ALA A 352 2.09 -5.75 -23.75
N ASN A 353 3.10 -5.19 -23.11
CA ASN A 353 4.50 -5.62 -23.24
C ASN A 353 5.08 -5.99 -21.88
N LYS A 354 5.97 -6.98 -21.83
CA LYS A 354 6.67 -7.33 -20.58
C LYS A 354 7.62 -6.20 -20.20
N TYR A 355 7.33 -5.49 -19.10
CA TYR A 355 8.26 -4.46 -18.58
C TYR A 355 9.25 -5.03 -17.56
N ALA A 356 8.92 -6.21 -17.01
CA ALA A 356 9.77 -6.97 -16.11
C ALA A 356 9.78 -8.44 -16.54
N LYS A 357 10.61 -9.26 -15.87
CA LYS A 357 10.64 -10.70 -16.12
C LYS A 357 9.27 -11.31 -15.75
N ALA A 358 8.61 -11.91 -16.74
CA ALA A 358 7.34 -12.60 -16.58
C ALA A 358 7.39 -13.92 -17.37
N THR A 359 7.22 -15.04 -16.66
CA THR A 359 7.34 -16.39 -17.22
C THR A 359 6.04 -17.19 -17.20
N TRP A 360 4.98 -16.65 -16.60
CA TRP A 360 3.66 -17.29 -16.51
C TRP A 360 2.86 -17.25 -17.83
N ALA A 361 3.15 -16.28 -18.68
CA ALA A 361 2.57 -16.13 -20.01
C ALA A 361 3.66 -15.76 -21.02
N ASP A 362 3.52 -16.27 -22.24
CA ASP A 362 4.39 -15.92 -23.36
C ASP A 362 4.19 -14.45 -23.75
N ARG A 363 2.92 -14.06 -23.95
CA ARG A 363 2.49 -12.72 -24.36
C ARG A 363 1.03 -12.46 -23.98
N ILE A 364 0.56 -11.25 -24.24
CA ILE A 364 -0.88 -10.95 -24.35
C ILE A 364 -1.24 -10.97 -25.84
N ASP A 365 -2.23 -11.78 -26.21
CA ASP A 365 -2.74 -11.84 -27.57
C ASP A 365 -3.60 -10.60 -27.85
N LEU A 366 -3.13 -9.69 -28.71
CA LEU A 366 -3.82 -8.42 -28.99
C LEU A 366 -5.16 -8.58 -29.72
N LYS A 367 -5.45 -9.74 -30.33
CA LYS A 367 -6.75 -9.98 -30.99
C LYS A 367 -7.81 -10.31 -29.97
N THR A 368 -7.47 -11.12 -28.98
CA THR A 368 -8.40 -11.56 -27.93
C THR A 368 -8.33 -10.67 -26.68
N GLY A 369 -7.22 -9.94 -26.49
CA GLY A 369 -6.91 -9.19 -25.28
C GLY A 369 -6.44 -10.07 -24.11
N ARG A 370 -6.20 -11.37 -24.32
CA ARG A 370 -6.00 -12.36 -23.25
C ARG A 370 -4.55 -12.85 -23.13
N PRO A 371 -4.10 -13.25 -21.94
CA PRO A 371 -2.78 -13.86 -21.78
C PRO A 371 -2.71 -15.23 -22.47
N VAL A 372 -1.57 -15.50 -23.10
CA VAL A 372 -1.19 -16.84 -23.57
C VAL A 372 -0.37 -17.51 -22.48
N GLU A 373 -1.06 -18.14 -21.54
CA GLU A 373 -0.48 -18.79 -20.36
C GLU A 373 0.42 -19.97 -20.72
N ILE A 374 1.46 -20.21 -19.91
CA ILE A 374 2.21 -21.47 -19.97
C ILE A 374 1.34 -22.63 -19.47
N LYS A 375 1.70 -23.85 -19.85
CA LYS A 375 1.11 -25.04 -19.24
C LYS A 375 1.33 -25.02 -17.73
N ASN A 376 0.30 -25.37 -16.97
CA ASN A 376 0.33 -25.43 -15.51
C ASN A 376 0.60 -24.08 -14.81
N ALA A 377 0.35 -22.93 -15.45
CA ALA A 377 0.46 -21.62 -14.78
C ALA A 377 -0.39 -21.54 -13.50
N ARG A 378 -1.46 -22.34 -13.41
CA ARG A 378 -2.43 -22.39 -12.31
C ARG A 378 -2.26 -23.60 -11.39
N TYR A 379 -1.08 -24.23 -11.41
CA TYR A 379 -0.70 -25.31 -10.49
C TYR A 379 -1.70 -26.49 -10.40
N GLU A 380 -2.50 -26.71 -11.46
CA GLU A 380 -3.49 -27.78 -11.56
C GLU A 380 -2.80 -29.16 -11.70
N ASP A 381 -1.59 -29.20 -12.28
CA ASP A 381 -0.73 -30.39 -12.45
C ASP A 381 0.37 -30.48 -11.36
N GLY A 382 0.25 -29.73 -10.26
CA GLY A 382 1.23 -29.68 -9.16
C GLY A 382 2.03 -28.37 -9.09
N PRO A 383 3.03 -28.28 -8.18
CA PRO A 383 3.74 -27.03 -7.92
C PRO A 383 4.40 -26.41 -9.17
N VAL A 384 4.28 -25.09 -9.30
CA VAL A 384 4.89 -24.32 -10.42
C VAL A 384 5.67 -23.13 -9.88
N THR A 385 6.89 -22.91 -10.38
CA THR A 385 7.70 -21.73 -10.08
C THR A 385 7.71 -20.78 -11.27
N MET A 386 7.34 -19.53 -11.06
CA MET A 386 7.25 -18.54 -12.12
C MET A 386 7.53 -17.11 -11.64
N TYR A 387 7.75 -16.22 -12.60
CA TYR A 387 7.82 -14.78 -12.38
C TYR A 387 6.55 -14.08 -12.89
N PRO A 388 6.10 -13.02 -12.21
CA PRO A 388 6.55 -12.59 -10.88
C PRO A 388 6.02 -13.51 -9.75
N SER A 389 6.40 -13.24 -8.50
CA SER A 389 5.77 -13.85 -7.32
C SER A 389 4.44 -13.13 -6.99
N GLN A 390 3.80 -13.51 -5.89
CA GLN A 390 2.60 -12.85 -5.35
C GLN A 390 2.84 -11.36 -5.02
N LEU A 391 4.11 -10.98 -4.84
CA LEU A 391 4.51 -9.59 -4.61
C LEU A 391 4.41 -8.73 -5.89
N GLY A 392 4.39 -9.38 -7.05
CA GLY A 392 4.36 -8.74 -8.36
C GLY A 392 5.72 -8.27 -8.87
N ALA A 393 5.74 -7.87 -10.13
CA ALA A 393 6.87 -7.16 -10.72
C ALA A 393 6.88 -5.66 -10.35
N HIS A 394 5.73 -5.15 -9.90
CA HIS A 394 5.46 -3.83 -9.38
C HIS A 394 4.23 -3.95 -8.48
N ASN A 395 4.13 -3.20 -7.38
CA ASN A 395 3.01 -3.28 -6.45
C ASN A 395 2.37 -1.89 -6.25
N TRP A 396 1.99 -1.52 -5.03
CA TRP A 396 1.29 -0.26 -4.76
C TRP A 396 2.16 0.98 -4.80
N GLN A 397 3.49 0.84 -4.74
CA GLN A 397 4.40 1.98 -4.74
C GLN A 397 4.23 2.76 -6.03
N ALA A 398 4.07 4.07 -5.94
CA ALA A 398 3.69 4.87 -7.09
C ALA A 398 4.68 4.82 -8.26
N MET A 399 4.15 4.81 -9.49
CA MET A 399 4.93 5.17 -10.67
C MET A 399 4.64 6.63 -11.05
N SER A 400 5.53 7.26 -11.80
CA SER A 400 5.33 8.61 -12.35
C SER A 400 5.57 8.61 -13.85
N TYR A 401 5.03 9.61 -14.54
CA TYR A 401 5.17 9.74 -15.99
C TYR A 401 5.67 11.14 -16.35
N ASN A 402 6.71 11.22 -17.16
CA ASN A 402 7.15 12.48 -17.75
C ASN A 402 6.61 12.56 -19.20
N PRO A 403 5.60 13.41 -19.48
CA PRO A 403 5.00 13.54 -20.80
C PRO A 403 5.93 14.17 -21.85
N GLU A 404 6.92 14.95 -21.44
CA GLU A 404 7.88 15.60 -22.33
C GLU A 404 8.90 14.60 -22.89
N LEU A 405 9.34 13.66 -22.04
CA LEU A 405 10.22 12.55 -22.43
C LEU A 405 9.45 11.33 -22.95
N GLY A 406 8.16 11.24 -22.66
CA GLY A 406 7.35 10.07 -22.94
C GLY A 406 7.76 8.82 -22.14
N LEU A 407 8.25 9.00 -20.91
CA LEU A 407 8.79 7.90 -20.09
C LEU A 407 7.97 7.70 -18.81
N ALA A 408 7.69 6.44 -18.49
CA ALA A 408 7.14 6.02 -17.20
C ALA A 408 8.25 5.48 -16.28
N PHE A 409 8.29 5.95 -15.03
CA PHE A 409 9.30 5.58 -14.05
C PHE A 409 8.71 4.62 -13.01
N ILE A 410 9.08 3.34 -13.12
CA ILE A 410 8.43 2.22 -12.43
C ILE A 410 9.38 1.64 -11.38
N PRO A 411 8.98 1.60 -10.10
CA PRO A 411 9.63 0.75 -9.10
C PRO A 411 9.41 -0.72 -9.46
N ILE A 412 10.47 -1.42 -9.86
CA ILE A 412 10.42 -2.82 -10.25
C ILE A 412 10.95 -3.75 -9.15
N LEU A 413 10.38 -4.94 -9.08
CA LEU A 413 10.80 -6.06 -8.23
C LEU A 413 11.09 -7.29 -9.11
N LYS A 414 12.20 -7.97 -8.83
CA LYS A 414 12.53 -9.25 -9.44
C LYS A 414 12.47 -10.34 -8.39
N GLN A 415 11.35 -11.06 -8.32
CA GLN A 415 11.16 -12.12 -7.35
C GLN A 415 10.27 -13.22 -7.97
N PRO A 416 10.72 -14.48 -8.06
CA PRO A 416 9.85 -15.59 -8.43
C PRO A 416 9.09 -16.14 -7.23
N GLY A 417 7.95 -16.76 -7.49
CA GLY A 417 7.14 -17.49 -6.51
C GLY A 417 6.89 -18.92 -6.98
N THR A 418 6.89 -19.86 -6.03
CA THR A 418 6.37 -21.22 -6.23
C THR A 418 4.94 -21.27 -5.73
N TYR A 419 4.01 -21.80 -6.52
CA TYR A 419 2.57 -21.88 -6.20
C TYR A 419 2.09 -23.32 -6.24
N TRP A 420 1.25 -23.72 -5.29
CA TRP A 420 0.65 -25.06 -5.24
C TRP A 420 -0.64 -25.09 -4.40
N THR A 421 -1.38 -26.19 -4.46
CA THR A 421 -2.49 -26.49 -3.56
C THR A 421 -2.44 -27.96 -3.13
N THR A 422 -3.05 -28.28 -1.99
CA THR A 422 -3.22 -29.67 -1.51
C THR A 422 -4.65 -29.85 -0.97
N PRO A 423 -5.18 -31.08 -0.92
CA PRO A 423 -6.50 -31.34 -0.34
C PRO A 423 -6.64 -30.84 1.11
N GLU A 424 -5.56 -30.91 1.90
CA GLU A 424 -5.53 -30.41 3.27
C GLU A 424 -5.71 -28.89 3.29
N LYS A 425 -5.03 -28.15 2.40
CA LYS A 425 -5.16 -26.69 2.30
C LYS A 425 -6.52 -26.24 1.78
N ALA A 426 -7.10 -27.02 0.88
CA ALA A 426 -8.46 -26.82 0.43
C ALA A 426 -9.46 -26.92 1.60
N LYS A 427 -9.36 -27.98 2.42
CA LYS A 427 -10.19 -28.21 3.62
C LYS A 427 -9.94 -27.19 4.74
N GLU A 428 -8.68 -26.76 4.89
CA GLU A 428 -8.26 -25.68 5.78
C GLU A 428 -9.09 -24.43 5.46
N ALA A 429 -9.04 -23.94 4.21
CA ALA A 429 -9.74 -22.73 3.79
C ALA A 429 -11.25 -22.76 4.05
N GLU A 430 -11.92 -23.90 3.86
CA GLU A 430 -13.34 -24.06 4.20
C GLU A 430 -13.58 -23.80 5.70
N SER A 431 -12.72 -24.35 6.57
CA SER A 431 -12.87 -24.23 8.02
C SER A 431 -12.62 -22.80 8.55
N PHE A 432 -11.73 -22.04 7.90
CA PHE A 432 -11.37 -20.68 8.33
C PHE A 432 -12.21 -19.59 7.67
N VAL A 433 -12.40 -19.67 6.35
CA VAL A 433 -13.11 -18.62 5.61
C VAL A 433 -14.63 -18.75 5.79
N LEU A 434 -15.15 -19.99 5.81
CA LEU A 434 -16.58 -20.29 5.93
C LEU A 434 -17.01 -20.74 7.33
N GLY A 435 -16.06 -21.15 8.18
CA GLY A 435 -16.29 -21.55 9.58
C GLY A 435 -15.88 -20.45 10.57
N VAL A 436 -15.98 -20.73 11.87
CA VAL A 436 -15.90 -19.71 12.96
C VAL A 436 -14.52 -19.05 13.17
N LYS A 437 -13.46 -19.50 12.48
CA LYS A 437 -12.07 -19.02 12.66
C LYS A 437 -11.70 -17.96 11.61
N HIS A 438 -12.47 -16.88 11.59
CA HIS A 438 -12.55 -15.96 10.45
C HIS A 438 -11.30 -15.11 10.16
N TYR A 439 -10.38 -14.96 11.12
CA TYR A 439 -9.22 -14.04 11.06
C TYR A 439 -7.87 -14.72 10.75
N GLU A 440 -7.85 -16.01 10.44
CA GLU A 440 -6.63 -16.71 10.02
C GLU A 440 -6.45 -16.62 8.50
N PHE A 441 -5.19 -16.55 8.05
CA PHE A 441 -4.81 -16.41 6.64
C PHE A 441 -4.90 -17.76 5.91
N ALA A 442 -6.08 -18.10 5.38
CA ALA A 442 -6.36 -19.38 4.75
C ALA A 442 -6.88 -19.21 3.31
N LEU A 443 -5.96 -19.35 2.35
CA LEU A 443 -6.20 -18.97 0.95
C LEU A 443 -6.60 -20.11 0.01
N GLY A 444 -6.74 -21.35 0.49
CA GLY A 444 -6.99 -22.56 -0.33
C GLY A 444 -5.86 -22.97 -1.29
N SER A 445 -4.85 -22.12 -1.44
CA SER A 445 -3.58 -22.39 -2.09
C SER A 445 -2.42 -21.99 -1.16
N ARG A 446 -1.20 -22.26 -1.63
CA ARG A 446 0.05 -21.86 -1.00
C ARG A 446 0.97 -21.25 -2.04
N PHE A 447 1.77 -20.31 -1.58
CA PHE A 447 2.88 -19.76 -2.32
C PHE A 447 4.09 -19.63 -1.39
N SER A 448 5.28 -19.58 -1.98
CA SER A 448 6.52 -19.23 -1.29
C SER A 448 7.43 -18.48 -2.24
N LEU A 449 8.16 -17.50 -1.72
CA LEU A 449 9.23 -16.87 -2.48
C LEU A 449 10.31 -17.90 -2.84
N ALA A 450 10.71 -17.92 -4.11
CA ALA A 450 11.72 -18.82 -4.64
C ALA A 450 13.04 -18.08 -4.91
N LYS A 451 14.11 -18.84 -5.12
CA LYS A 451 15.40 -18.35 -5.60
C LYS A 451 15.82 -19.19 -6.81
N VAL A 452 15.66 -18.64 -8.01
CA VAL A 452 15.98 -19.29 -9.29
C VAL A 452 17.25 -18.68 -9.88
N GLU A 453 17.40 -17.36 -9.80
CA GLU A 453 18.56 -16.60 -10.25
C GLU A 453 19.27 -15.89 -9.08
N PRO A 454 20.60 -15.65 -9.18
CA PRO A 454 21.37 -15.05 -8.09
C PRO A 454 20.86 -13.68 -7.62
N ASP A 455 20.28 -12.89 -8.52
CA ASP A 455 19.71 -11.56 -8.29
C ASP A 455 18.19 -11.56 -8.05
N ASP A 456 17.56 -12.71 -7.80
CA ASP A 456 16.19 -12.71 -7.28
C ASP A 456 16.13 -12.08 -5.88
N GLY A 457 15.04 -11.38 -5.55
CA GLY A 457 14.92 -10.55 -4.33
C GLY A 457 15.52 -9.16 -4.49
N THR A 458 15.95 -8.78 -5.70
CA THR A 458 16.41 -7.43 -6.00
C THR A 458 15.28 -6.59 -6.58
N GLY A 459 15.47 -5.27 -6.59
CA GLY A 459 14.56 -4.32 -7.23
C GLY A 459 15.32 -3.29 -8.07
N GLY A 460 14.61 -2.26 -8.51
CA GLY A 460 15.21 -1.20 -9.29
C GLY A 460 14.25 -0.10 -9.68
N LEU A 461 14.79 0.88 -10.41
CA LEU A 461 14.05 1.91 -11.10
C LEU A 461 14.13 1.66 -12.60
N LEU A 462 12.98 1.44 -13.23
CA LEU A 462 12.87 1.29 -14.67
C LEU A 462 12.32 2.57 -15.29
N ALA A 463 13.04 3.16 -16.25
CA ALA A 463 12.41 4.07 -17.20
C ALA A 463 11.89 3.27 -18.39
N TRP A 464 10.58 3.15 -18.48
CA TRP A 464 9.85 2.47 -19.54
C TRP A 464 9.39 3.46 -20.58
N ASP A 465 9.62 3.16 -21.86
CA ASP A 465 9.04 3.90 -22.99
C ASP A 465 7.76 3.19 -23.43
N PRO A 466 6.56 3.74 -23.13
CA PRO A 466 5.30 3.13 -23.49
C PRO A 466 5.06 3.09 -25.00
N LYS A 467 5.67 4.00 -25.77
CA LYS A 467 5.50 4.06 -27.23
C LYS A 467 6.24 2.93 -27.93
N THR A 468 7.45 2.60 -27.47
CA THR A 468 8.25 1.51 -28.05
C THR A 468 8.06 0.17 -27.34
N GLY A 469 7.49 0.16 -26.14
CA GLY A 469 7.33 -1.03 -25.32
C GLY A 469 8.67 -1.60 -24.85
N LYS A 470 9.64 -0.73 -24.55
CA LYS A 470 11.01 -1.11 -24.16
C LYS A 470 11.53 -0.28 -23.00
N ALA A 471 12.45 -0.85 -22.25
CA ALA A 471 13.24 -0.13 -21.26
C ALA A 471 14.15 0.89 -21.95
N ARG A 472 14.10 2.16 -21.51
CA ARG A 472 15.06 3.19 -21.89
C ARG A 472 16.35 3.05 -21.10
N TRP A 473 16.22 2.81 -19.80
CA TRP A 473 17.30 2.51 -18.86
C TRP A 473 16.76 1.83 -17.61
N THR A 474 17.64 1.22 -16.82
CA THR A 474 17.29 0.62 -15.52
C THR A 474 18.40 0.85 -14.51
N VAL A 475 18.05 1.37 -13.34
CA VAL A 475 18.92 1.40 -12.15
C VAL A 475 18.60 0.18 -11.29
N LYS A 476 19.63 -0.55 -10.85
CA LYS A 476 19.47 -1.75 -10.02
C LYS A 476 19.71 -1.41 -8.54
N TYR A 477 18.85 -1.93 -7.67
CA TYR A 477 19.00 -1.87 -6.22
C TYR A 477 19.26 -3.27 -5.65
N LYS A 478 20.00 -3.33 -4.54
CA LYS A 478 20.34 -4.60 -3.88
C LYS A 478 19.15 -5.27 -3.21
N THR A 479 18.15 -4.49 -2.83
CA THR A 479 16.92 -4.92 -2.16
C THR A 479 15.72 -4.59 -3.01
N GLY A 480 14.68 -5.41 -2.91
CA GLY A 480 13.37 -5.14 -3.48
C GLY A 480 12.57 -4.12 -2.67
N TRP A 481 11.29 -4.00 -3.01
CA TRP A 481 10.30 -3.24 -2.23
C TRP A 481 10.62 -1.74 -2.04
N ASN A 482 11.27 -1.13 -3.04
CA ASN A 482 11.67 0.28 -3.05
C ASN A 482 10.47 1.22 -3.21
N GLY A 483 10.65 2.49 -2.87
CA GLY A 483 9.58 3.49 -2.84
C GLY A 483 9.08 3.95 -4.19
N GLY A 484 7.96 4.68 -4.15
CA GLY A 484 7.36 5.28 -5.34
C GLY A 484 8.18 6.43 -5.92
N THR A 485 7.81 6.88 -7.12
CA THR A 485 8.58 7.88 -7.88
C THR A 485 7.84 9.22 -8.03
N LEU A 486 8.62 10.27 -8.30
CA LEU A 486 8.17 11.61 -8.69
C LEU A 486 8.96 12.06 -9.91
N ALA A 487 8.28 12.52 -10.95
CA ALA A 487 8.91 13.13 -12.12
C ALA A 487 8.72 14.66 -12.12
N THR A 488 9.63 15.38 -12.78
CA THR A 488 9.60 16.85 -12.87
C THR A 488 9.87 17.31 -14.31
N ALA A 489 9.33 18.48 -14.67
CA ALA A 489 9.54 19.11 -15.98
C ALA A 489 11.01 19.51 -16.23
N THR A 490 11.81 19.65 -15.17
CA THR A 490 13.25 19.94 -15.31
C THR A 490 14.08 18.73 -15.75
N GLY A 491 13.47 17.56 -15.93
CA GLY A 491 14.16 16.34 -16.32
C GLY A 491 14.78 15.58 -15.13
N LEU A 492 14.21 15.69 -13.93
CA LEU A 492 14.56 14.85 -12.78
C LEU A 492 13.48 13.80 -12.47
N VAL A 493 13.94 12.65 -11.96
CA VAL A 493 13.11 11.67 -11.27
C VAL A 493 13.66 11.38 -9.87
N PHE A 494 12.80 11.43 -8.86
CA PHE A 494 13.15 11.14 -7.47
C PHE A 494 12.59 9.78 -7.04
N GLN A 495 13.34 9.03 -6.23
CA GLN A 495 12.90 7.78 -5.63
C GLN A 495 13.69 7.50 -4.35
N GLY A 496 13.02 6.93 -3.33
CA GLY A 496 13.72 6.33 -2.19
C GLY A 496 13.82 4.81 -2.30
N ASP A 497 14.88 4.24 -1.75
CA ASP A 497 15.12 2.79 -1.76
C ASP A 497 14.90 2.14 -0.39
N ALA A 498 14.76 0.81 -0.39
CA ALA A 498 14.58 0.01 0.83
C ALA A 498 15.82 0.00 1.74
N ALA A 499 17.00 0.33 1.20
CA ALA A 499 18.26 0.43 1.93
C ALA A 499 18.46 1.78 2.62
N GLY A 500 17.53 2.72 2.45
CA GLY A 500 17.48 4.01 3.15
C GLY A 500 18.07 5.17 2.38
N TRP A 501 18.32 5.02 1.08
CA TRP A 501 18.80 6.11 0.23
C TRP A 501 17.65 6.82 -0.47
N PHE A 502 17.63 8.14 -0.42
CA PHE A 502 16.78 8.98 -1.25
C PHE A 502 17.58 9.54 -2.42
N HIS A 503 17.15 9.28 -3.65
CA HIS A 503 17.90 9.58 -4.87
C HIS A 503 17.20 10.60 -5.75
N ALA A 504 18.00 11.33 -6.53
CA ALA A 504 17.56 12.06 -7.70
C ALA A 504 18.38 11.63 -8.92
N TYR A 505 17.70 11.26 -9.99
CA TYR A 505 18.29 10.84 -11.25
C TYR A 505 17.92 11.81 -12.36
N GLU A 506 18.81 11.93 -13.35
CA GLU A 506 18.46 12.51 -14.65
C GLU A 506 17.45 11.59 -15.35
N ALA A 507 16.25 12.11 -15.63
CA ALA A 507 15.11 11.35 -16.11
C ALA A 507 15.37 10.68 -17.48
N GLY A 508 16.15 11.32 -18.36
CA GLY A 508 16.46 10.79 -19.69
C GLY A 508 17.45 9.62 -19.71
N THR A 509 18.33 9.52 -18.72
CA THR A 509 19.50 8.61 -18.77
C THR A 509 19.62 7.67 -17.57
N GLY A 510 18.97 7.99 -16.45
CA GLY A 510 19.11 7.25 -15.19
C GLY A 510 20.41 7.55 -14.43
N LYS A 511 21.16 8.58 -14.84
CA LYS A 511 22.37 9.01 -14.12
C LYS A 511 22.00 9.57 -12.75
N GLU A 512 22.60 9.01 -11.68
CA GLU A 512 22.46 9.54 -10.31
C GLU A 512 23.14 10.91 -10.22
N LEU A 513 22.38 11.93 -9.84
CA LEU A 513 22.88 13.31 -9.69
C LEU A 513 23.02 13.70 -8.22
N TRP A 514 22.21 13.08 -7.36
CA TRP A 514 22.20 13.36 -5.93
C TRP A 514 21.63 12.17 -5.16
N LYS A 515 22.09 12.00 -3.92
CA LYS A 515 21.47 11.09 -2.96
C LYS A 515 21.66 11.55 -1.52
N PHE A 516 20.83 11.02 -0.62
CA PHE A 516 20.84 11.30 0.81
C PHE A 516 20.53 10.04 1.62
N ASP A 517 21.24 9.83 2.73
CA ASP A 517 20.98 8.73 3.66
C ASP A 517 19.87 9.13 4.64
N ALA A 518 18.70 8.50 4.51
CA ALA A 518 17.51 8.78 5.30
C ALA A 518 17.47 8.02 6.64
N HIS A 519 18.49 7.20 6.95
CA HIS A 519 18.62 6.42 8.19
C HIS A 519 17.47 5.42 8.45
N ASN A 520 16.63 5.13 7.45
CA ASN A 520 15.56 4.13 7.46
C ASN A 520 15.07 3.93 6.01
N GLY A 521 14.55 2.74 5.68
CA GLY A 521 14.11 2.43 4.32
C GLY A 521 12.88 3.21 3.88
N ILE A 522 12.77 3.45 2.57
CA ILE A 522 11.73 4.29 1.98
C ILE A 522 10.86 3.46 1.06
N ILE A 523 9.55 3.53 1.28
CA ILE A 523 8.52 2.84 0.47
C ILE A 523 7.45 3.80 -0.06
N ALA A 524 7.28 4.98 0.56
CA ALA A 524 6.36 6.01 0.10
C ALA A 524 6.93 6.79 -1.12
N PRO A 525 6.07 7.35 -1.98
CA PRO A 525 6.51 8.29 -3.01
C PRO A 525 6.86 9.66 -2.41
N PRO A 526 7.84 10.38 -2.98
CA PRO A 526 8.08 11.78 -2.67
C PRO A 526 7.05 12.69 -3.35
N ILE A 527 6.89 13.91 -2.81
CA ILE A 527 6.15 15.02 -3.44
C ILE A 527 7.05 16.25 -3.56
N THR A 528 6.69 17.20 -4.42
CA THR A 528 7.33 18.52 -4.47
C THR A 528 6.29 19.63 -4.52
N TYR A 529 6.58 20.76 -3.87
CA TYR A 529 5.66 21.87 -3.69
C TYR A 529 6.43 23.18 -3.43
N LEU A 530 5.72 24.31 -3.43
CA LEU A 530 6.21 25.61 -3.00
C LEU A 530 5.70 25.91 -1.58
N ALA A 531 6.60 26.41 -0.72
CA ALA A 531 6.20 27.10 0.50
C ALA A 531 6.83 28.51 0.48
N GLY A 532 5.98 29.53 0.34
CA GLY A 532 6.42 30.83 -0.15
C GLY A 532 7.01 30.69 -1.56
N ASN A 533 8.18 31.27 -1.79
CA ASN A 533 8.84 31.27 -3.11
C ASN A 533 9.92 30.19 -3.25
N ARG A 534 9.97 29.19 -2.37
CA ARG A 534 10.99 28.13 -2.41
C ARG A 534 10.35 26.79 -2.72
N GLN A 535 10.98 26.03 -3.63
CA GLN A 535 10.60 24.66 -3.92
C GLN A 535 11.17 23.69 -2.88
N TYR A 536 10.29 22.85 -2.36
CA TYR A 536 10.61 21.80 -1.41
C TYR A 536 10.32 20.42 -2.04
N VAL A 537 11.02 19.41 -1.54
CA VAL A 537 10.75 17.99 -1.82
C VAL A 537 10.57 17.28 -0.49
N THR A 538 9.47 16.56 -0.32
CA THR A 538 9.17 15.87 0.94
C THR A 538 8.86 14.41 0.69
N LEU A 539 9.28 13.55 1.60
CA LEU A 539 8.90 12.15 1.63
C LEU A 539 8.67 11.65 3.05
N LEU A 540 7.84 10.62 3.16
CA LEU A 540 7.66 9.85 4.38
C LEU A 540 8.64 8.68 4.38
N VAL A 541 9.41 8.53 5.46
CA VAL A 541 10.46 7.51 5.61
C VAL A 541 10.05 6.54 6.71
N GLY A 542 9.91 5.27 6.36
CA GLY A 542 9.48 4.23 7.29
C GLY A 542 9.27 2.92 6.56
N TYR A 543 10.26 2.03 6.65
CA TYR A 543 10.27 0.75 5.94
C TYR A 543 9.24 -0.23 6.50
N GLY A 544 8.65 -1.06 5.64
CA GLY A 544 7.71 -2.08 6.08
C GLY A 544 6.61 -2.43 5.07
N ALA A 545 5.35 -2.42 5.53
CA ALA A 545 4.22 -3.07 4.84
C ALA A 545 4.43 -4.59 4.73
N ALA A 546 3.99 -5.21 3.63
CA ALA A 546 4.22 -6.63 3.32
C ALA A 546 5.61 -6.89 2.70
N ALA A 547 6.63 -6.12 3.09
CA ALA A 547 7.98 -6.26 2.53
C ALA A 547 8.56 -7.67 2.81
N PRO A 548 9.13 -8.35 1.79
CA PRO A 548 9.75 -9.65 1.97
C PRO A 548 11.17 -9.57 2.56
N ASP A 549 11.84 -8.45 2.32
CA ASP A 549 13.25 -8.27 2.64
C ASP A 549 13.43 -7.77 4.08
N ASP A 550 14.58 -8.12 4.67
CA ASP A 550 15.03 -7.55 5.94
C ASP A 550 16.32 -6.76 5.70
N PRO A 551 16.23 -5.45 5.40
CA PRO A 551 17.41 -4.61 5.29
C PRO A 551 18.12 -4.38 6.64
N GLY A 552 17.54 -4.87 7.76
CA GLY A 552 18.09 -4.72 9.12
C GLY A 552 17.42 -3.62 9.94
N TRP A 553 16.37 -2.99 9.44
CA TRP A 553 15.60 -1.99 10.19
C TRP A 553 14.86 -2.64 11.36
N ARG A 554 14.78 -1.92 12.49
CA ARG A 554 14.20 -2.42 13.75
C ARG A 554 13.26 -1.41 14.38
N PHE A 555 12.06 -1.88 14.74
CA PHE A 555 11.05 -1.11 15.45
C PHE A 555 11.62 -0.45 16.71
N GLY A 556 11.26 0.81 16.96
CA GLY A 556 11.71 1.57 18.12
C GLY A 556 13.18 2.03 18.10
N LYS A 557 14.04 1.38 17.32
CA LYS A 557 15.45 1.79 17.13
C LYS A 557 15.64 2.67 15.88
N HIS A 558 14.84 2.44 14.83
CA HIS A 558 14.79 3.26 13.61
C HIS A 558 13.40 3.88 13.50
N LEU A 559 13.27 5.12 13.97
CA LEU A 559 11.97 5.79 13.99
C LEU A 559 11.49 6.12 12.56
N PRO A 560 10.18 6.04 12.29
CA PRO A 560 9.60 6.63 11.09
C PRO A 560 9.75 8.15 11.13
N ARG A 561 9.93 8.79 9.96
CA ARG A 561 10.22 10.22 9.85
C ARG A 561 9.52 10.88 8.67
N VAL A 562 9.31 12.18 8.79
CA VAL A 562 9.06 13.06 7.64
C VAL A 562 10.35 13.81 7.33
N LEU A 563 10.84 13.70 6.10
CA LEU A 563 12.02 14.43 5.64
C LEU A 563 11.63 15.43 4.56
N THR A 564 12.10 16.67 4.70
CA THR A 564 11.83 17.73 3.72
C THR A 564 13.13 18.40 3.32
N PHE A 565 13.31 18.56 2.01
CA PHE A 565 14.51 19.03 1.36
C PHE A 565 14.26 20.34 0.64
N VAL A 566 15.30 21.16 0.54
CA VAL A 566 15.30 22.44 -0.16
C VAL A 566 16.70 22.73 -0.67
N LEU A 567 16.85 23.55 -1.71
CA LEU A 567 18.16 24.03 -2.12
C LEU A 567 18.85 24.75 -0.94
N ASP A 568 20.11 24.36 -0.71
CA ASP A 568 20.99 24.83 0.36
C ASP A 568 20.47 24.56 1.78
N GLY A 569 19.62 23.53 1.95
CA GLY A 569 19.23 23.04 3.27
C GLY A 569 20.43 22.54 4.08
N LYS A 570 20.47 22.86 5.38
CA LYS A 570 21.61 22.56 6.28
C LYS A 570 21.21 21.84 7.57
N ALA A 571 19.95 21.43 7.70
CA ALA A 571 19.52 20.65 8.85
C ALA A 571 20.28 19.31 8.87
N LYS A 572 20.44 18.75 10.07
CA LYS A 572 21.07 17.46 10.27
C LYS A 572 20.02 16.46 10.69
N LEU A 573 20.09 15.27 10.11
CA LEU A 573 19.23 14.17 10.51
C LEU A 573 19.67 13.66 11.90
N PRO A 574 18.74 13.33 12.81
CA PRO A 574 19.11 12.70 14.08
C PRO A 574 19.83 11.37 13.86
N ALA A 575 20.82 11.08 14.71
CA ALA A 575 21.54 9.82 14.66
C ALA A 575 20.60 8.64 14.95
N THR A 576 20.82 7.52 14.26
CA THR A 576 20.20 6.23 14.52
C THR A 576 21.29 5.17 14.52
N PRO A 577 21.08 4.02 15.18
CA PRO A 577 21.98 2.88 15.00
C PRO A 577 22.03 2.46 13.52
N PRO A 578 23.11 1.78 13.10
CA PRO A 578 23.14 1.15 11.79
C PRO A 578 22.11 0.00 11.70
N PRO A 579 21.77 -0.46 10.49
CA PRO A 579 20.92 -1.64 10.31
C PRO A 579 21.51 -2.87 11.00
N ASN A 580 20.63 -3.77 11.46
CA ASN A 580 20.95 -4.93 12.30
C ASN A 580 21.62 -4.56 13.63
N PRO A 581 21.00 -3.68 14.46
CA PRO A 581 21.51 -3.45 15.79
C PRO A 581 21.48 -4.77 16.59
N PRO A 582 22.39 -4.96 17.55
CA PRO A 582 22.38 -6.12 18.43
C PRO A 582 21.05 -6.28 19.17
N LEU A 583 20.59 -7.53 19.34
CA LEU A 583 19.40 -7.85 20.12
C LEU A 583 19.69 -7.74 21.62
N GLU A 584 18.83 -7.04 22.35
CA GLU A 584 18.83 -6.93 23.81
C GLU A 584 17.85 -7.97 24.40
N ILE A 585 18.22 -9.26 24.31
CA ILE A 585 17.34 -10.36 24.70
C ILE A 585 17.03 -10.31 26.20
N PHE A 586 15.74 -10.38 26.52
CA PHE A 586 15.24 -10.58 27.87
C PHE A 586 15.12 -12.08 28.18
N ASP A 587 15.61 -12.51 29.34
CA ASP A 587 15.33 -13.83 29.90
C ASP A 587 15.23 -13.73 31.42
N ASN A 588 14.32 -14.52 32.00
CA ASN A 588 14.27 -14.78 33.43
C ASN A 588 14.75 -16.21 33.67
N PRO A 589 16.00 -16.42 34.16
CA PRO A 589 16.57 -17.74 34.33
C PRO A 589 15.79 -18.65 35.30
N ALA A 590 14.97 -18.07 36.19
CA ALA A 590 14.13 -18.82 37.12
C ALA A 590 12.94 -19.50 36.41
N PHE A 591 12.48 -18.95 35.28
CA PHE A 591 11.36 -19.52 34.54
C PHE A 591 11.73 -20.88 33.94
N LYS A 592 10.94 -21.92 34.21
CA LYS A 592 11.12 -23.25 33.63
C LYS A 592 10.16 -23.42 32.46
N ILE A 593 10.71 -23.55 31.26
CA ILE A 593 9.92 -23.81 30.06
C ILE A 593 9.35 -25.22 30.17
N ASP A 594 8.03 -25.36 30.05
CA ASP A 594 7.40 -26.64 29.74
C ASP A 594 7.52 -26.91 28.23
N PRO A 595 8.26 -27.95 27.80
CA PRO A 595 8.45 -28.24 26.38
C PRO A 595 7.14 -28.49 25.62
N ALA A 596 6.11 -29.05 26.27
CA ALA A 596 4.83 -29.31 25.65
C ALA A 596 4.04 -28.01 25.43
N SER A 597 3.99 -27.15 26.44
CA SER A 597 3.40 -25.80 26.33
C SER A 597 4.14 -24.95 25.30
N ALA A 598 5.48 -24.97 25.27
CA ALA A 598 6.25 -24.27 24.25
C ALA A 598 5.93 -24.80 22.83
N ALA A 599 5.77 -26.11 22.65
CA ALA A 599 5.41 -26.67 21.34
C ALA A 599 4.03 -26.21 20.85
N ARG A 600 3.01 -26.24 21.73
CA ARG A 600 1.67 -25.71 21.41
C ARG A 600 1.70 -24.20 21.15
N GLY A 601 2.46 -23.46 21.96
CA GLY A 601 2.63 -22.02 21.81
C GLY A 601 3.27 -21.63 20.49
N ARG A 602 4.24 -22.40 19.99
CA ARG A 602 4.81 -22.18 18.65
C ARG A 602 3.77 -22.39 17.55
N ASP A 603 2.91 -23.40 17.63
CA ASP A 603 1.81 -23.59 16.66
C ASP A 603 0.80 -22.43 16.69
N LEU A 604 0.42 -21.96 17.89
CA LEU A 604 -0.42 -20.77 18.05
C LEU A 604 0.25 -19.52 17.47
N TRP A 605 1.56 -19.36 17.68
CA TRP A 605 2.33 -18.24 17.14
C TRP A 605 2.29 -18.18 15.63
N LEU A 606 2.50 -19.33 14.98
CA LEU A 606 2.46 -19.46 13.52
C LEU A 606 1.14 -18.92 12.95
N ARG A 607 0.02 -19.14 13.64
CA ARG A 607 -1.31 -18.79 13.13
C ARG A 607 -1.75 -17.37 13.48
N ASN A 608 -1.30 -16.85 14.62
CA ASN A 608 -1.85 -15.62 15.19
C ASN A 608 -0.86 -14.45 15.28
N CYS A 609 0.43 -14.73 15.41
CA CYS A 609 1.45 -13.72 15.76
C CYS A 609 2.41 -13.43 14.60
N SER A 610 2.72 -14.46 13.81
CA SER A 610 3.71 -14.49 12.72
C SER A 610 3.61 -13.38 11.67
N ILE A 611 2.39 -12.88 11.40
CA ILE A 611 2.15 -11.78 10.45
C ILE A 611 2.78 -10.46 10.92
N CYS A 612 2.90 -10.27 12.24
CA CYS A 612 3.50 -9.08 12.84
C CYS A 612 4.86 -9.39 13.50
N HIS A 613 4.91 -10.45 14.30
CA HIS A 613 6.09 -10.86 15.06
C HIS A 613 6.64 -12.15 14.45
N ARG A 614 7.87 -12.11 13.93
CA ARG A 614 8.61 -13.32 13.54
C ARG A 614 8.66 -14.30 14.73
N PRO A 615 9.00 -15.59 14.54
CA PRO A 615 9.11 -16.55 15.64
C PRO A 615 9.89 -16.01 16.86
N GLY A 616 9.18 -15.48 17.86
CA GLY A 616 9.72 -14.61 18.92
C GLY A 616 10.25 -13.23 18.47
N GLY A 617 10.72 -13.09 17.23
CA GLY A 617 11.43 -11.93 16.70
C GLY A 617 10.59 -10.71 16.26
N GLY A 618 11.30 -9.61 16.03
CA GLY A 618 10.75 -8.33 15.56
C GLY A 618 10.95 -8.09 14.07
N THR A 619 10.41 -6.97 13.59
CA THR A 619 10.58 -6.48 12.22
C THR A 619 10.89 -4.97 12.23
N ALA A 620 10.92 -4.35 11.05
CA ALA A 620 10.96 -2.89 10.94
C ALA A 620 9.71 -2.22 11.56
N ASN A 621 8.56 -2.90 11.52
CA ASN A 621 7.24 -2.36 11.93
C ASN A 621 6.79 -2.77 13.32
N TRP A 622 7.33 -3.88 13.83
CA TRP A 622 6.78 -4.58 14.99
C TRP A 622 7.89 -4.93 15.97
N PRO A 623 7.63 -4.80 17.29
CA PRO A 623 8.65 -5.08 18.30
C PRO A 623 9.10 -6.54 18.29
N ASP A 624 10.34 -6.77 18.68
CA ASP A 624 10.88 -8.09 18.97
C ASP A 624 10.42 -8.54 20.34
N LEU A 625 9.63 -9.61 20.40
CA LEU A 625 9.03 -10.05 21.65
C LEU A 625 10.06 -10.73 22.56
N ARG A 626 11.22 -11.13 22.04
CA ARG A 626 12.36 -11.61 22.85
C ARG A 626 13.01 -10.49 23.66
N GLU A 627 12.87 -9.23 23.27
CA GLU A 627 13.40 -8.07 24.00
C GLU A 627 12.39 -7.52 25.02
N SER A 628 11.16 -8.06 25.06
CA SER A 628 10.06 -7.51 25.85
C SER A 628 9.88 -8.23 27.18
N ALA A 629 10.18 -7.55 28.28
CA ALA A 629 9.85 -8.05 29.63
C ALA A 629 8.34 -8.30 29.80
N MET A 630 7.49 -7.48 29.18
CA MET A 630 6.03 -7.66 29.22
C MET A 630 5.55 -8.90 28.48
N ALA A 631 6.23 -9.31 27.40
CA ALA A 631 5.88 -10.54 26.68
C ALA A 631 6.27 -11.81 27.45
N HIS A 632 7.28 -11.68 28.33
CA HIS A 632 7.73 -12.75 29.21
C HIS A 632 6.93 -12.83 30.52
N ASP A 633 6.16 -11.81 30.88
CA ASP A 633 5.25 -11.84 32.03
C ASP A 633 3.85 -12.30 31.61
N TYR A 634 3.34 -13.37 32.23
CA TYR A 634 2.05 -13.97 31.85
C TYR A 634 0.88 -12.99 31.99
N GLU A 635 0.77 -12.27 33.11
CA GLU A 635 -0.35 -11.35 33.37
C GLU A 635 -0.34 -10.17 32.40
N SER A 636 0.85 -9.64 32.10
CA SER A 636 1.02 -8.59 31.10
C SER A 636 0.66 -9.09 29.70
N LEU A 637 1.17 -10.25 29.30
CA LEU A 637 0.86 -10.85 28.00
C LEU A 637 -0.64 -11.10 27.86
N ARG A 638 -1.31 -11.62 28.89
CA ARG A 638 -2.75 -11.87 28.91
C ARG A 638 -3.53 -10.57 28.69
N LYS A 639 -3.21 -9.50 29.43
CA LYS A 639 -3.88 -8.18 29.26
C LYS A 639 -3.66 -7.59 27.87
N ILE A 640 -2.47 -7.78 27.29
CA ILE A 640 -2.16 -7.27 25.95
C ILE A 640 -2.90 -8.06 24.87
N VAL A 641 -2.76 -9.39 24.87
CA VAL A 641 -3.22 -10.27 23.80
C VAL A 641 -4.73 -10.52 23.91
N LYS A 642 -5.23 -10.86 25.10
CA LYS A 642 -6.64 -11.24 25.30
C LYS A 642 -7.52 -10.03 25.59
N ASP A 643 -7.09 -9.14 26.48
CA ASP A 643 -7.91 -7.99 26.91
C ASP A 643 -7.72 -6.76 26.01
N GLY A 644 -6.79 -6.81 25.05
CA GLY A 644 -6.59 -5.75 24.05
C GLY A 644 -5.98 -4.46 24.60
N ALA A 645 -5.20 -4.53 25.69
CA ALA A 645 -4.66 -3.34 26.36
C ALA A 645 -3.81 -2.42 25.47
N LEU A 646 -3.25 -2.94 24.37
CA LEU A 646 -2.46 -2.17 23.40
C LEU A 646 -3.17 -2.00 22.03
N ALA A 647 -4.48 -2.20 21.97
CA ALA A 647 -5.26 -2.05 20.73
C ALA A 647 -5.14 -0.68 20.09
N GLN A 648 -5.09 0.39 20.89
CA GLN A 648 -4.88 1.75 20.37
C GLN A 648 -3.50 1.94 19.73
N LEU A 649 -2.49 1.21 20.20
CA LEU A 649 -1.14 1.19 19.59
C LEU A 649 -1.05 0.19 18.43
N GLY A 650 -2.20 -0.39 18.07
CA GLY A 650 -2.44 -1.32 16.98
C GLY A 650 -1.96 -2.75 17.23
N MET A 651 -1.84 -3.20 18.48
CA MET A 651 -1.76 -4.64 18.79
C MET A 651 -3.17 -5.24 18.75
N PRO A 652 -3.47 -6.21 17.87
CA PRO A 652 -4.81 -6.77 17.80
C PRO A 652 -5.21 -7.50 19.09
N GLN A 653 -6.50 -7.49 19.41
CA GLN A 653 -7.06 -8.30 20.48
C GLN A 653 -7.35 -9.72 19.98
N PHE A 654 -7.14 -10.74 20.81
CA PHE A 654 -7.35 -12.18 20.61
C PHE A 654 -8.15 -12.78 21.78
N ASP A 655 -9.37 -12.29 21.96
CA ASP A 655 -10.20 -12.61 23.12
C ASP A 655 -10.72 -14.05 23.11
N GLU A 656 -10.69 -14.72 21.96
CA GLU A 656 -11.02 -16.14 21.79
C GLU A 656 -9.94 -17.10 22.34
N LEU A 657 -8.69 -16.65 22.51
CA LEU A 657 -7.63 -17.51 23.04
C LEU A 657 -7.88 -17.80 24.52
N SER A 658 -7.79 -19.07 24.91
CA SER A 658 -7.93 -19.47 26.31
C SER A 658 -6.73 -19.03 27.15
N ASP A 659 -6.87 -19.01 28.48
CA ASP A 659 -5.74 -18.71 29.37
C ASP A 659 -4.59 -19.73 29.19
N GLN A 660 -4.91 -20.98 28.84
CA GLN A 660 -3.91 -21.99 28.47
C GLN A 660 -3.19 -21.64 27.18
N ASP A 661 -3.89 -21.13 26.15
CA ASP A 661 -3.26 -20.69 24.91
C ASP A 661 -2.28 -19.53 25.17
N ILE A 662 -2.66 -18.58 26.04
CA ILE A 662 -1.77 -17.48 26.45
C ILE A 662 -0.54 -18.00 27.20
N HIS A 663 -0.72 -18.96 28.12
CA HIS A 663 0.38 -19.60 28.83
C HIS A 663 1.33 -20.36 27.88
N ASP A 664 0.78 -21.06 26.88
CA ASP A 664 1.54 -21.75 25.86
C ASP A 664 2.36 -20.76 25.01
N ILE A 665 1.76 -19.65 24.59
CA ILE A 665 2.45 -18.56 23.88
C ILE A 665 3.58 -17.96 24.75
N ASN A 666 3.33 -17.71 26.03
CA ASN A 666 4.36 -17.20 26.95
C ASN A 666 5.57 -18.17 27.06
N ASN A 667 5.32 -19.48 27.15
CA ASN A 667 6.38 -20.49 27.10
C ASN A 667 7.15 -20.47 25.78
N ALA A 668 6.46 -20.25 24.65
CA ALA A 668 7.11 -20.10 23.35
C ALA A 668 8.00 -18.86 23.26
N VAL A 669 7.60 -17.72 23.85
CA VAL A 669 8.45 -16.51 23.93
C VAL A 669 9.77 -16.83 24.63
N TYR A 670 9.72 -17.46 25.81
CA TYR A 670 10.92 -17.90 26.53
C TYR A 670 11.78 -18.88 25.72
N ASP A 671 11.16 -19.84 25.02
CA ASP A 671 11.87 -20.78 24.15
C ASP A 671 12.61 -20.05 23.03
N TYR A 672 11.96 -19.11 22.34
CA TYR A 672 12.59 -18.29 21.30
C TYR A 672 13.74 -17.42 21.84
N SER A 673 13.56 -16.78 23.00
CA SER A 673 14.61 -15.98 23.64
C SER A 673 15.84 -16.82 23.97
N ARG A 674 15.65 -17.99 24.58
CA ARG A 674 16.77 -18.87 24.96
C ARG A 674 17.43 -19.54 23.76
N LYS A 675 16.69 -19.84 22.70
CA LYS A 675 17.26 -20.28 21.41
C LYS A 675 18.14 -19.20 20.80
N ALA A 676 17.66 -17.96 20.76
CA ALA A 676 18.43 -16.83 20.26
C ALA A 676 19.72 -16.58 21.08
N LEU A 677 19.66 -16.69 22.41
CA LEU A 677 20.86 -16.62 23.29
C LEU A 677 21.89 -17.71 23.00
N ARG A 678 21.46 -18.89 22.52
CA ARG A 678 22.35 -19.99 22.11
C ARG A 678 22.85 -19.85 20.66
N GLY A 679 22.45 -18.81 19.94
CA GLY A 679 22.79 -18.62 18.53
C GLY A 679 22.05 -19.58 17.59
N GLU A 680 20.99 -20.24 18.05
CA GLU A 680 20.14 -21.05 17.18
C GLU A 680 19.41 -20.12 16.20
N LYS A 681 19.49 -20.42 14.91
CA LYS A 681 18.75 -19.67 13.89
C LYS A 681 17.26 -19.98 14.02
N GLU A 682 16.42 -18.97 13.77
CA GLU A 682 14.98 -19.16 13.59
C GLU A 682 14.73 -20.23 12.52
N ASP A 683 13.70 -21.05 12.71
CA ASP A 683 13.34 -22.07 11.73
C ASP A 683 12.93 -21.39 10.40
N GLY A 684 13.74 -21.58 9.37
CA GLY A 684 13.54 -20.92 8.07
C GLY A 684 12.23 -21.31 7.36
N THR A 685 11.49 -22.28 7.89
CA THR A 685 10.18 -22.77 7.42
C THR A 685 9.03 -21.81 7.69
N THR A 686 9.27 -20.72 8.42
CA THR A 686 8.23 -19.90 9.06
C THR A 686 8.01 -18.53 8.40
N ARG A 687 8.50 -18.33 7.19
CA ARG A 687 8.12 -17.15 6.40
C ARG A 687 6.73 -17.41 5.81
N LEU A 688 5.71 -16.82 6.42
CA LEU A 688 4.32 -16.87 5.97
C LEU A 688 4.05 -16.02 4.70
N PHE A 689 5.12 -15.74 3.93
CA PHE A 689 5.10 -15.08 2.64
C PHE A 689 6.06 -15.76 1.67
#